data_AF-A0A2N5N7G9-F1
#
_entry.id   AF-A0A2N5N7G9-F1
#
_cell.length_a   1.000
_cell.length_b   1.000
_cell.length_c   1.000
_cell.angle_alpha   90.00
_cell.angle_beta   90.00
_cell.angle_gamma   90.00
#
_symmetry.space_group_name_H-M   'P 1'
#
loop_
_entity.id
_entity.type
_entity.pdbx_description
1 polymer ?
#
loop_
_entity_poly.entity_id
_entity_poly.type
_entity_poly.pdbx_seq_one_letter_code
_entity_poly.pdbx_strand_id
1 'polypeptide(L)'
;MKVWKKLTIAVLAGGLLLPSGAIHPPKAEALTASGALSPVTPKDTVYQIITDRFVDGDTSNNKPAGFDPTLFDDANGDGRGDGNDLKLYQGGDWKGIIDKIPYLKNMGVTAVWISAPYSNRDTAINDYQAGGAINRWTSFHGYHVRNYFATNKHFGLMKDFEGLRDALHAQGIKLVIDFVTNHTSRWQNPTSGYSAEDGKLYEPDKNAAGAYQFNAAGDLLDANGDGKTDNLLADPHNDVNGWFHGLGDRGADSSRYGFRHKDLGSLADFSQENSAVIAHLEKAATFWKSKGVDGFRHDATLHMNPAFTKGLKDAIDSASGGPMTHFGEFFISRPDPKYDEYRTFPDRTGVNNLDFEYFRASTNAFGNFSETMSSFGNMLLTTSADYTYENQAVTFLDNHDVTRFRYIQPNDKPYHAALATLMTSRGTPNIYYGTEQYLSSADSSDIAGRVFMEKAASFNQNSTAYKVIKSLSALRQSNEAVAYGTTSVLYSTNDVLVYQRQFYDKQVVVAVNRQPNSSFVVPAINTTLPAGTYADTLGGLLSGASASVTNVSGQNKIASFTLAGGQVNVWSYNPSLGTTVPRIGDVVSTSGRPGNTVYIYGTGLGGSPVVKFGAATATVVSSSDTFIEAVVPSVAAGPQTITVTKGSSVSNTFAYEVLTDDQVQVIFKVNATTTPGQNIHLVGSIAELGSWDAAKSTEAMMNPNYPVWFLPVSVPKGATFQFKFVKKDASGNVVWEGGSNRTFTAPTSGSADTVVYTWQ
;
A
#
# COMPACT_ATOMS: atom_id res chain seq x y z
N MET A 1 -24.03 -86.98 -27.08
CA MET A 1 -24.77 -86.26 -28.14
C MET A 1 -24.18 -84.85 -28.23
N LYS A 2 -23.52 -84.54 -29.37
CA LYS A 2 -22.90 -83.27 -29.85
C LYS A 2 -22.38 -82.25 -28.80
N VAL A 3 -21.07 -82.24 -28.52
CA VAL A 3 -19.98 -81.46 -29.19
C VAL A 3 -19.98 -79.98 -28.79
N TRP A 4 -19.04 -79.57 -27.93
CA TRP A 4 -18.39 -78.24 -27.97
C TRP A 4 -16.91 -78.40 -27.61
N LYS A 5 -16.03 -77.98 -28.52
CA LYS A 5 -14.56 -78.13 -28.48
C LYS A 5 -13.91 -77.00 -27.69
N LYS A 6 -12.84 -77.35 -26.96
CA LYS A 6 -11.86 -76.44 -26.35
C LYS A 6 -11.08 -75.66 -27.42
N LEU A 7 -10.80 -74.39 -27.15
CA LEU A 7 -9.61 -73.70 -27.67
C LEU A 7 -9.10 -72.70 -26.64
N THR A 8 -7.84 -72.86 -26.26
CA THR A 8 -7.06 -71.97 -25.38
C THR A 8 -6.43 -70.88 -26.24
N ILE A 9 -6.59 -69.59 -25.89
CA ILE A 9 -5.79 -68.50 -26.46
C ILE A 9 -5.39 -67.53 -25.34
N ALA A 10 -4.07 -67.31 -25.24
CA ALA A 10 -3.42 -66.34 -24.37
C ALA A 10 -3.75 -64.91 -24.81
N VAL A 11 -4.04 -64.03 -23.85
CA VAL A 11 -4.17 -62.59 -24.10
C VAL A 11 -2.96 -61.88 -23.51
N LEU A 12 -2.17 -61.27 -24.40
CA LEU A 12 -1.14 -60.28 -24.07
C LEU A 12 -1.76 -59.11 -23.32
N ALA A 13 -1.24 -58.79 -22.14
CA ALA A 13 -1.46 -57.51 -21.48
C ALA A 13 -0.56 -56.44 -22.13
N GLY A 14 -1.12 -55.69 -23.07
CA GLY A 14 -0.53 -54.43 -23.55
C GLY A 14 -1.09 -53.26 -22.74
N GLY A 15 -0.34 -52.78 -21.75
CA GLY A 15 -0.65 -51.54 -21.05
C GLY A 15 -0.30 -50.33 -21.92
N LEU A 16 -1.31 -49.66 -22.46
CA LEU A 16 -1.16 -48.31 -23.02
C LEU A 16 -1.06 -47.30 -21.87
N LEU A 17 0.13 -46.73 -21.69
CA LEU A 17 0.35 -45.50 -20.93
C LEU A 17 -0.26 -44.33 -21.71
N LEU A 18 -1.43 -43.85 -21.27
CA LEU A 18 -1.96 -42.54 -21.65
C LEU A 18 -1.34 -41.48 -20.72
N PRO A 19 -0.88 -40.33 -21.22
CA PRO A 19 -0.42 -39.26 -20.35
C PRO A 19 -1.61 -38.69 -19.56
N SER A 20 -1.44 -38.61 -18.25
CA SER A 20 -2.36 -37.97 -17.32
C SER A 20 -2.43 -36.47 -17.63
N GLY A 21 -3.42 -36.09 -18.44
CA GLY A 21 -3.84 -34.69 -18.55
C GLY A 21 -4.39 -34.24 -17.20
N ALA A 22 -3.73 -33.25 -16.59
CA ALA A 22 -4.24 -32.57 -15.42
C ALA A 22 -5.60 -31.96 -15.76
N ILE A 23 -6.66 -32.45 -15.10
CA ILE A 23 -7.99 -31.84 -15.16
C ILE A 23 -7.89 -30.56 -14.34
N HIS A 24 -7.55 -29.46 -15.01
CA HIS A 24 -7.76 -28.14 -14.44
C HIS A 24 -9.26 -27.95 -14.22
N PRO A 25 -9.70 -27.45 -13.05
CA PRO A 25 -11.08 -27.06 -12.88
C PRO A 25 -11.43 -26.02 -13.97
N PRO A 26 -12.64 -26.08 -14.55
CA PRO A 26 -13.06 -25.10 -15.52
C PRO A 26 -12.89 -23.71 -14.90
N LYS A 27 -12.13 -22.84 -15.57
CA LYS A 27 -12.08 -21.41 -15.27
C LYS A 27 -13.53 -20.96 -15.09
N ALA A 28 -13.88 -20.52 -13.88
CA ALA A 28 -15.09 -19.75 -13.70
C ALA A 28 -15.08 -18.65 -14.76
N GLU A 29 -16.18 -18.48 -15.48
CA GLU A 29 -16.35 -17.38 -16.42
C GLU A 29 -16.13 -16.09 -15.64
N ALA A 30 -14.90 -15.58 -15.69
CA ALA A 30 -14.61 -14.22 -15.34
C ALA A 30 -15.51 -13.41 -16.26
N LEU A 31 -16.53 -12.78 -15.67
CA LEU A 31 -17.16 -11.61 -16.26
C LEU A 31 -16.02 -10.79 -16.86
N THR A 32 -15.99 -10.70 -18.18
CA THR A 32 -15.05 -9.89 -18.92
C THR A 32 -15.33 -8.45 -18.53
N ALA A 33 -14.75 -8.04 -17.40
CA ALA A 33 -14.69 -6.66 -16.98
C ALA A 33 -14.15 -5.88 -18.18
N SER A 34 -14.81 -4.77 -18.49
CA SER A 34 -14.30 -3.74 -19.37
C SER A 34 -12.83 -3.45 -18.98
N GLY A 35 -11.88 -4.01 -19.73
CA GLY A 35 -10.42 -3.84 -19.62
C GLY A 35 -9.87 -3.65 -18.21
N ALA A 36 -9.61 -4.74 -17.47
CA ALA A 36 -8.86 -4.67 -16.21
C ALA A 36 -7.58 -3.84 -16.39
N LEU A 37 -7.40 -2.83 -15.54
CA LEU A 37 -6.21 -2.00 -15.56
C LEU A 37 -5.04 -2.74 -14.88
N SER A 38 -3.83 -2.30 -15.18
CA SER A 38 -2.66 -2.77 -14.44
C SER A 38 -2.62 -2.13 -13.04
N PRO A 39 -1.82 -2.65 -12.09
CA PRO A 39 -1.61 -2.03 -10.79
C PRO A 39 -1.15 -0.57 -10.86
N VAL A 40 -1.34 0.19 -9.77
CA VAL A 40 -0.77 1.53 -9.59
C VAL A 40 0.76 1.47 -9.63
N THR A 41 1.35 2.40 -10.38
CA THR A 41 2.79 2.51 -10.60
C THR A 41 3.30 3.92 -10.26
N PRO A 42 4.62 4.15 -10.22
CA PRO A 42 5.20 5.49 -10.02
C PRO A 42 4.84 6.52 -11.10
N LYS A 43 4.23 6.10 -12.23
CA LYS A 43 3.68 7.02 -13.23
C LYS A 43 2.35 7.64 -12.78
N ASP A 44 1.65 7.03 -11.84
CA ASP A 44 0.32 7.44 -11.43
C ASP A 44 0.30 8.66 -10.51
N THR A 45 -0.82 9.38 -10.55
CA THR A 45 -1.19 10.39 -9.54
C THR A 45 -2.38 9.84 -8.77
N VAL A 46 -2.16 9.53 -7.49
CA VAL A 46 -3.19 9.01 -6.58
C VAL A 46 -3.95 10.17 -5.94
N TYR A 47 -5.27 10.06 -5.89
CA TYR A 47 -6.16 10.99 -5.18
C TYR A 47 -6.92 10.24 -4.08
N GLN A 48 -6.61 10.56 -2.83
CA GLN A 48 -7.20 9.91 -1.65
C GLN A 48 -8.50 10.60 -1.24
N ILE A 49 -9.57 9.82 -1.14
CA ILE A 49 -10.94 10.26 -0.86
C ILE A 49 -11.43 9.58 0.42
N ILE A 50 -11.87 10.38 1.41
CA ILE A 50 -12.75 9.87 2.46
C ILE A 50 -14.17 9.87 1.90
N THR A 51 -14.73 8.69 1.66
CA THR A 51 -15.96 8.52 0.87
C THR A 51 -17.10 9.38 1.40
N ASP A 52 -17.40 9.30 2.70
CA ASP A 52 -18.43 10.08 3.41
C ASP A 52 -18.26 11.61 3.29
N ARG A 53 -17.05 12.10 2.96
CA ARG A 53 -16.69 13.52 2.98
C ARG A 53 -16.43 14.10 1.60
N PHE A 54 -16.80 13.40 0.54
CA PHE A 54 -16.55 13.87 -0.81
C PHE A 54 -17.77 14.52 -1.44
N VAL A 55 -18.73 13.73 -1.90
CA VAL A 55 -19.98 14.18 -2.56
C VAL A 55 -21.09 13.17 -2.25
N ASP A 56 -22.26 13.66 -1.85
CA ASP A 56 -23.49 12.88 -1.70
C ASP A 56 -24.18 12.78 -3.08
N GLY A 57 -24.04 11.63 -3.73
CA GLY A 57 -24.61 11.37 -5.05
C GLY A 57 -25.96 10.67 -5.02
N ASP A 58 -26.30 10.00 -3.91
CA ASP A 58 -27.55 9.30 -3.67
C ASP A 58 -28.01 9.46 -2.21
N THR A 59 -28.75 10.54 -1.96
CA THR A 59 -29.33 10.86 -0.64
C THR A 59 -30.22 9.75 -0.04
N SER A 60 -30.66 8.76 -0.85
CA SER A 60 -31.50 7.67 -0.35
C SER A 60 -30.74 6.67 0.53
N ASN A 61 -29.40 6.64 0.42
CA ASN A 61 -28.54 5.77 1.23
C ASN A 61 -27.97 6.46 2.48
N ASN A 62 -28.21 7.75 2.69
CA ASN A 62 -27.73 8.53 3.84
C ASN A 62 -28.14 7.92 5.19
N LYS A 63 -29.36 7.40 5.27
CA LYS A 63 -29.96 6.80 6.47
C LYS A 63 -30.55 5.43 6.12
N PRO A 64 -29.72 4.37 5.97
CA PRO A 64 -30.19 3.03 5.63
C PRO A 64 -31.23 2.51 6.63
N ALA A 65 -32.05 1.55 6.20
CA ALA A 65 -33.06 0.97 7.07
C ALA A 65 -32.44 0.37 8.35
N GLY A 66 -32.94 0.79 9.52
CA GLY A 66 -32.44 0.35 10.83
C GLY A 66 -31.35 1.25 11.43
N PHE A 67 -30.83 2.23 10.68
CA PHE A 67 -29.88 3.22 11.18
C PHE A 67 -30.57 4.23 12.12
N ASP A 68 -29.88 4.62 13.19
CA ASP A 68 -30.34 5.71 14.07
C ASP A 68 -30.14 7.05 13.35
N PRO A 69 -31.22 7.77 12.95
CA PRO A 69 -31.09 9.00 12.17
C PRO A 69 -30.37 10.13 12.91
N THR A 70 -30.17 10.03 14.24
CA THR A 70 -29.37 10.99 15.01
C THR A 70 -27.86 10.83 14.83
N LEU A 71 -27.42 9.78 14.14
CA LEU A 71 -26.02 9.52 13.78
C LEU A 71 -25.65 10.06 12.39
N PHE A 72 -26.59 10.72 11.71
CA PHE A 72 -26.34 11.47 10.48
C PHE A 72 -26.39 12.97 10.78
N ASP A 73 -25.44 13.73 10.25
CA ASP A 73 -25.23 15.16 10.54
C ASP A 73 -26.25 16.08 9.83
N ASP A 74 -27.54 15.90 10.14
CA ASP A 74 -28.67 16.58 9.51
C ASP A 74 -29.44 17.39 10.56
N ALA A 75 -28.85 18.53 10.95
CA ALA A 75 -29.39 19.37 12.02
C ALA A 75 -30.71 20.06 11.64
N ASN A 76 -31.00 20.23 10.35
CA ASN A 76 -32.18 20.93 9.85
C ASN A 76 -33.31 19.98 9.38
N GLY A 77 -33.04 18.68 9.28
CA GLY A 77 -34.00 17.64 8.91
C GLY A 77 -34.27 17.55 7.41
N ASP A 78 -33.42 18.10 6.55
CA ASP A 78 -33.60 18.13 5.09
C ASP A 78 -33.07 16.88 4.36
N GLY A 79 -32.45 15.97 5.11
CA GLY A 79 -31.89 14.72 4.60
C GLY A 79 -30.46 14.84 4.07
N ARG A 80 -29.78 15.97 4.26
CA ARG A 80 -28.40 16.19 3.84
C ARG A 80 -27.46 16.34 5.04
N GLY A 81 -26.22 15.89 4.89
CA GLY A 81 -25.19 16.06 5.92
C GLY A 81 -24.61 17.48 5.88
N ASP A 82 -25.38 18.47 6.33
CA ASP A 82 -25.00 19.88 6.33
C ASP A 82 -24.86 20.50 7.72
N GLY A 83 -24.82 19.66 8.76
CA GLY A 83 -24.47 20.06 10.10
C GLY A 83 -22.97 20.37 10.28
N ASN A 84 -22.55 20.41 11.54
CA ASN A 84 -21.18 20.79 11.93
C ASN A 84 -20.46 19.68 12.71
N ASP A 85 -21.08 18.52 12.94
CA ASP A 85 -20.44 17.45 13.70
C ASP A 85 -19.71 16.48 12.77
N LEU A 86 -18.43 16.79 12.53
CA LEU A 86 -17.52 16.00 11.71
C LEU A 86 -17.27 14.57 12.22
N LYS A 87 -17.90 14.13 13.32
CA LYS A 87 -17.83 12.77 13.87
C LYS A 87 -18.97 11.86 13.39
N LEU A 88 -20.01 12.44 12.79
CA LEU A 88 -21.17 11.75 12.25
C LEU A 88 -21.01 11.48 10.75
N TYR A 89 -21.88 10.63 10.18
CA TYR A 89 -21.99 10.48 8.73
C TYR A 89 -22.53 11.77 8.11
N GLN A 90 -22.00 12.18 6.96
CA GLN A 90 -22.42 13.36 6.21
C GLN A 90 -22.93 13.04 4.79
N GLY A 91 -22.82 11.78 4.34
CA GLY A 91 -23.58 11.26 3.19
C GLY A 91 -22.78 11.11 1.90
N GLY A 92 -21.49 11.37 1.91
CA GLY A 92 -20.67 11.12 0.72
C GLY A 92 -20.64 9.64 0.33
N ASP A 93 -20.78 9.35 -0.96
CA ASP A 93 -20.98 7.98 -1.44
C ASP A 93 -20.30 7.70 -2.79
N TRP A 94 -20.41 6.46 -3.28
CA TRP A 94 -19.77 6.05 -4.53
C TRP A 94 -20.42 6.68 -5.76
N LYS A 95 -21.70 7.02 -5.71
CA LYS A 95 -22.39 7.74 -6.78
C LYS A 95 -21.83 9.16 -6.91
N GLY A 96 -21.52 9.82 -5.80
CA GLY A 96 -20.87 11.12 -5.77
C GLY A 96 -19.44 11.08 -6.31
N ILE A 97 -18.69 10.01 -6.04
CA ILE A 97 -17.37 9.79 -6.67
C ILE A 97 -17.52 9.64 -8.18
N ILE A 98 -18.47 8.82 -8.65
CA ILE A 98 -18.79 8.65 -10.09
C ILE A 98 -19.08 10.00 -10.75
N ASP A 99 -19.92 10.83 -10.12
CA ASP A 99 -20.31 12.15 -10.64
C ASP A 99 -19.13 13.12 -10.78
N LYS A 100 -18.03 12.90 -10.04
CA LYS A 100 -16.81 13.70 -10.11
C LYS A 100 -15.67 13.05 -10.87
N ILE A 101 -15.85 11.88 -11.48
CA ILE A 101 -14.84 11.28 -12.37
C ILE A 101 -14.36 12.28 -13.45
N PRO A 102 -15.22 13.08 -14.13
CA PRO A 102 -14.74 14.08 -15.07
C PRO A 102 -13.81 15.13 -14.44
N TYR A 103 -14.10 15.57 -13.22
CA TYR A 103 -13.28 16.52 -12.48
C TYR A 103 -11.89 15.95 -12.15
N LEU A 104 -11.86 14.70 -11.65
CA LEU A 104 -10.63 13.98 -11.32
C LEU A 104 -9.78 13.71 -12.57
N LYS A 105 -10.41 13.20 -13.64
CA LYS A 105 -9.74 12.90 -14.91
C LYS A 105 -9.12 14.15 -15.53
N ASN A 106 -9.85 15.26 -15.55
CA ASN A 106 -9.37 16.52 -16.11
C ASN A 106 -8.21 17.14 -15.31
N MET A 107 -8.06 16.75 -14.04
CA MET A 107 -6.94 17.13 -13.18
C MET A 107 -5.71 16.25 -13.42
N GLY A 108 -5.82 15.16 -14.18
CA GLY A 108 -4.73 14.21 -14.41
C GLY A 108 -4.61 13.12 -13.36
N VAL A 109 -5.64 12.92 -12.52
CA VAL A 109 -5.72 11.76 -11.61
C VAL A 109 -5.81 10.48 -12.45
N THR A 110 -5.02 9.48 -12.06
CA THR A 110 -4.98 8.16 -12.72
C THR A 110 -5.22 7.00 -11.74
N ALA A 111 -5.31 7.30 -10.44
CA ALA A 111 -5.76 6.36 -9.42
C ALA A 111 -6.54 7.10 -8.33
N VAL A 112 -7.62 6.51 -7.83
CA VAL A 112 -8.30 6.96 -6.62
C VAL A 112 -8.07 5.95 -5.50
N TRP A 113 -7.78 6.43 -4.31
CA TRP A 113 -7.76 5.63 -3.08
C TRP A 113 -8.97 6.02 -2.25
N ILE A 114 -9.91 5.10 -2.04
CA ILE A 114 -11.13 5.33 -1.26
C ILE A 114 -11.06 4.69 0.13
N SER A 115 -11.89 5.18 1.04
CA SER A 115 -12.17 4.52 2.33
C SER A 115 -12.52 3.04 2.17
N ALA A 116 -12.34 2.27 3.25
CA ALA A 116 -12.70 0.87 3.29
C ALA A 116 -14.17 0.65 2.88
N PRO A 117 -14.44 -0.16 1.84
CA PRO A 117 -15.76 -0.23 1.19
C PRO A 117 -16.76 -1.14 1.91
N TYR A 118 -16.29 -1.93 2.87
CA TYR A 118 -17.06 -2.98 3.53
C TYR A 118 -17.82 -2.48 4.76
N SER A 119 -18.77 -3.29 5.21
CA SER A 119 -19.66 -2.97 6.33
C SER A 119 -18.87 -2.66 7.60
N ASN A 120 -19.27 -1.55 8.21
CA ASN A 120 -18.70 -1.03 9.44
C ASN A 120 -19.72 -1.08 10.59
N ARG A 121 -19.27 -0.89 11.83
CA ARG A 121 -20.14 -0.73 13.01
C ARG A 121 -21.08 0.45 12.76
N ASP A 122 -22.37 0.18 12.81
CA ASP A 122 -23.40 1.16 12.46
C ASP A 122 -24.20 1.64 13.68
N THR A 123 -23.50 1.77 14.81
CA THR A 123 -24.06 2.21 16.10
C THR A 123 -23.16 3.27 16.72
N ALA A 124 -23.74 4.10 17.59
CA ALA A 124 -23.02 5.16 18.29
C ALA A 124 -21.79 4.65 19.04
N ILE A 125 -20.66 5.35 18.90
CA ILE A 125 -19.46 5.19 19.71
C ILE A 125 -19.36 6.43 20.61
N ASN A 126 -19.61 6.27 21.90
CA ASN A 126 -19.68 7.40 22.83
C ASN A 126 -18.37 7.56 23.59
N ASP A 127 -17.80 8.76 23.54
CA ASP A 127 -16.66 9.15 24.37
C ASP A 127 -17.10 10.16 25.44
N TYR A 128 -17.02 9.74 26.70
CA TYR A 128 -17.39 10.53 27.87
C TYR A 128 -16.26 11.49 28.25
N GLN A 129 -16.58 12.78 28.23
CA GLN A 129 -15.62 13.84 28.54
C GLN A 129 -15.64 14.14 30.05
N ALA A 130 -14.54 14.66 30.59
CA ALA A 130 -14.41 14.99 32.02
C ALA A 130 -15.49 15.96 32.56
N GLY A 131 -16.07 16.80 31.69
CA GLY A 131 -17.17 17.72 32.00
C GLY A 131 -18.58 17.15 31.86
N GLY A 132 -18.73 15.83 31.63
CA GLY A 132 -20.03 15.17 31.43
C GLY A 132 -20.60 15.27 30.02
N ALA A 133 -19.94 16.00 29.10
CA ALA A 133 -20.27 16.01 27.68
C ALA A 133 -19.97 14.64 27.04
N ILE A 134 -20.67 14.31 25.96
CA ILE A 134 -20.46 13.08 25.19
C ILE A 134 -20.09 13.48 23.77
N ASN A 135 -18.90 13.07 23.33
CA ASN A 135 -18.55 13.09 21.92
C ASN A 135 -19.07 11.81 21.28
N ARG A 136 -20.04 11.94 20.38
CA ARG A 136 -20.63 10.80 19.68
C ARG A 136 -19.96 10.63 18.33
N TRP A 137 -19.46 9.44 18.09
CA TRP A 137 -18.78 9.06 16.86
C TRP A 137 -19.58 8.00 16.10
N THR A 138 -19.38 8.02 14.78
CA THR A 138 -19.82 6.99 13.84
C THR A 138 -18.61 6.44 13.11
N SER A 139 -18.84 5.36 12.37
CA SER A 139 -17.80 4.70 11.57
C SER A 139 -17.67 5.27 10.15
N PHE A 140 -18.00 6.56 9.95
CA PHE A 140 -18.02 7.22 8.63
C PHE A 140 -16.73 7.07 7.82
N HIS A 141 -15.62 6.89 8.50
CA HIS A 141 -14.29 6.77 7.91
C HIS A 141 -13.99 5.37 7.35
N GLY A 142 -14.72 4.34 7.78
CA GLY A 142 -14.59 2.97 7.28
C GLY A 142 -13.68 2.02 8.09
N TYR A 143 -13.16 2.44 9.25
CA TYR A 143 -12.16 1.66 10.02
C TYR A 143 -12.70 0.86 11.21
N HIS A 144 -14.00 0.84 11.46
CA HIS A 144 -14.63 -0.02 12.46
C HIS A 144 -15.30 -1.21 11.76
N VAL A 145 -14.48 -2.11 11.25
CA VAL A 145 -14.94 -3.27 10.46
C VAL A 145 -15.95 -4.09 11.24
N ARG A 146 -17.03 -4.46 10.55
CA ARG A 146 -18.05 -5.37 11.06
C ARG A 146 -18.22 -6.61 10.18
N ASN A 147 -18.17 -6.45 8.85
CA ASN A 147 -18.29 -7.57 7.90
C ASN A 147 -17.58 -7.24 6.58
N TYR A 148 -16.52 -7.98 6.24
CA TYR A 148 -15.74 -7.76 5.02
C TYR A 148 -16.46 -8.13 3.72
N PHE A 149 -17.50 -8.96 3.76
CA PHE A 149 -18.16 -9.49 2.57
C PHE A 149 -19.50 -8.81 2.28
N ALA A 150 -19.78 -7.71 2.97
CA ALA A 150 -20.90 -6.82 2.73
C ALA A 150 -20.36 -5.39 2.55
N THR A 151 -21.05 -4.54 1.79
CA THR A 151 -20.65 -3.13 1.64
C THR A 151 -21.08 -2.29 2.85
N ASN A 152 -20.43 -1.13 3.03
CA ASN A 152 -21.00 -0.08 3.87
C ASN A 152 -22.24 0.49 3.15
N LYS A 153 -23.43 0.31 3.74
CA LYS A 153 -24.70 0.71 3.12
C LYS A 153 -24.84 2.22 2.92
N HIS A 154 -24.10 3.04 3.68
CA HIS A 154 -24.03 4.48 3.47
C HIS A 154 -23.24 4.88 2.22
N PHE A 155 -22.38 4.01 1.69
CA PHE A 155 -21.61 4.30 0.46
C PHE A 155 -22.26 3.71 -0.79
N GLY A 156 -23.08 2.66 -0.61
CA GLY A 156 -23.79 1.95 -1.67
C GLY A 156 -23.82 0.44 -1.46
N LEU A 157 -24.52 -0.27 -2.35
CA LEU A 157 -24.57 -1.72 -2.38
C LEU A 157 -23.46 -2.30 -3.27
N MET A 158 -23.31 -3.63 -3.28
CA MET A 158 -22.24 -4.28 -4.06
C MET A 158 -22.29 -3.92 -5.55
N LYS A 159 -23.49 -3.71 -6.11
CA LYS A 159 -23.64 -3.29 -7.50
C LYS A 159 -23.15 -1.86 -7.74
N ASP A 160 -23.32 -0.97 -6.77
CA ASP A 160 -22.84 0.41 -6.84
C ASP A 160 -21.31 0.46 -6.77
N PHE A 161 -20.70 -0.41 -5.95
CA PHE A 161 -19.24 -0.58 -5.93
C PHE A 161 -18.69 -1.05 -7.28
N GLU A 162 -19.31 -2.08 -7.85
CA GLU A 162 -18.93 -2.59 -9.17
C GLU A 162 -19.14 -1.51 -10.27
N GLY A 163 -20.21 -0.71 -10.15
CA GLY A 163 -20.45 0.45 -11.00
C GLY A 163 -19.41 1.56 -10.86
N LEU A 164 -18.94 1.85 -9.64
CA LEU A 164 -17.84 2.78 -9.38
C LEU A 164 -16.55 2.32 -10.06
N ARG A 165 -16.17 1.06 -9.84
CA ARG A 165 -15.00 0.46 -10.51
C ARG A 165 -15.12 0.62 -12.01
N ASP A 166 -16.23 0.18 -12.61
CA ASP A 166 -16.41 0.20 -14.06
C ASP A 166 -16.34 1.62 -14.63
N ALA A 167 -16.93 2.60 -13.94
CA ALA A 167 -16.89 4.00 -14.34
C ALA A 167 -15.46 4.59 -14.27
N LEU A 168 -14.69 4.24 -13.25
CA LEU A 168 -13.28 4.64 -13.11
C LEU A 168 -12.41 3.99 -14.20
N HIS A 169 -12.53 2.67 -14.38
CA HIS A 169 -11.78 1.90 -15.38
C HIS A 169 -12.07 2.38 -16.81
N ALA A 170 -13.32 2.72 -17.12
CA ALA A 170 -13.70 3.31 -18.40
C ALA A 170 -12.96 4.64 -18.71
N GLN A 171 -12.47 5.33 -17.69
CA GLN A 171 -11.66 6.55 -17.82
C GLN A 171 -10.16 6.31 -17.59
N GLY A 172 -9.73 5.06 -17.48
CA GLY A 172 -8.33 4.70 -17.18
C GLY A 172 -7.88 5.18 -15.79
N ILE A 173 -8.80 5.24 -14.83
CA ILE A 173 -8.50 5.56 -13.43
C ILE A 173 -8.56 4.27 -12.62
N LYS A 174 -7.50 3.97 -11.88
CA LYS A 174 -7.39 2.79 -11.01
C LYS A 174 -8.13 3.01 -9.69
N LEU A 175 -8.63 1.95 -9.08
CA LEU A 175 -9.33 1.94 -7.79
C LEU A 175 -8.50 1.21 -6.73
N VAL A 176 -7.95 1.97 -5.78
CA VAL A 176 -7.34 1.46 -4.55
C VAL A 176 -8.36 1.55 -3.43
N ILE A 177 -8.45 0.50 -2.61
CA ILE A 177 -9.29 0.53 -1.41
C ILE A 177 -8.42 0.49 -0.15
N ASP A 178 -8.89 1.16 0.90
CA ASP A 178 -8.38 0.93 2.24
C ASP A 178 -8.76 -0.46 2.74
N PHE A 179 -7.85 -1.11 3.45
CA PHE A 179 -8.01 -2.48 3.90
C PHE A 179 -7.42 -2.68 5.30
N VAL A 180 -8.32 -2.80 6.26
CA VAL A 180 -8.05 -2.97 7.68
C VAL A 180 -7.93 -4.45 7.98
N THR A 181 -6.77 -4.87 8.47
CA THR A 181 -6.52 -6.27 8.88
C THR A 181 -5.95 -6.38 10.31
N ASN A 182 -5.83 -5.24 10.99
CA ASN A 182 -5.40 -5.18 12.36
C ASN A 182 -6.52 -5.51 13.35
N HIS A 183 -7.70 -4.93 13.15
CA HIS A 183 -8.78 -4.95 14.14
C HIS A 183 -10.16 -5.02 13.49
N THR A 184 -11.19 -5.28 14.29
CA THR A 184 -12.60 -5.10 13.90
C THR A 184 -13.08 -3.68 14.21
N SER A 185 -13.70 -3.47 15.37
CA SER A 185 -14.21 -2.19 15.84
C SER A 185 -13.98 -2.06 17.34
N ARG A 186 -14.24 -0.87 17.89
CA ARG A 186 -14.11 -0.62 19.34
C ARG A 186 -14.97 -1.60 20.14
N TRP A 187 -14.32 -2.37 21.00
CA TRP A 187 -14.93 -3.39 21.86
C TRP A 187 -14.91 -3.01 23.34
N GLN A 188 -14.12 -1.99 23.71
CA GLN A 188 -14.09 -1.43 25.06
C GLN A 188 -14.06 0.10 25.01
N ASN A 189 -14.64 0.74 26.03
CA ASN A 189 -14.71 2.19 26.14
C ASN A 189 -13.62 2.78 27.07
N PRO A 190 -12.47 3.25 26.55
CA PRO A 190 -11.42 3.87 27.35
C PRO A 190 -11.87 5.07 28.18
N THR A 191 -12.93 5.78 27.78
CA THR A 191 -13.47 6.93 28.53
C THR A 191 -14.47 6.56 29.62
N SER A 192 -14.85 5.28 29.71
CA SER A 192 -15.84 4.76 30.66
C SER A 192 -15.33 3.47 31.30
N GLY A 193 -14.10 3.54 31.83
CA GLY A 193 -13.47 2.44 32.58
C GLY A 193 -13.32 1.14 31.80
N TYR A 194 -13.12 1.21 30.48
CA TYR A 194 -13.07 0.06 29.56
C TYR A 194 -14.32 -0.82 29.60
N SER A 195 -15.49 -0.21 29.81
CA SER A 195 -16.78 -0.91 29.72
C SER A 195 -16.98 -1.52 28.32
N ALA A 196 -17.66 -2.67 28.28
CA ALA A 196 -17.86 -3.45 27.07
C ALA A 196 -18.67 -2.67 25.99
N GLU A 197 -18.18 -2.74 24.76
CA GLU A 197 -18.84 -2.29 23.52
C GLU A 197 -18.92 -3.44 22.50
N ASP A 198 -19.27 -3.17 21.24
CA ASP A 198 -19.59 -4.21 20.24
C ASP A 198 -18.36 -5.07 19.84
N GLY A 199 -17.48 -4.57 18.97
CA GLY A 199 -16.26 -5.28 18.55
C GLY A 199 -16.48 -6.57 17.73
N LYS A 200 -17.73 -6.98 17.49
CA LYS A 200 -18.07 -8.26 16.86
C LYS A 200 -17.77 -8.27 15.36
N LEU A 201 -17.42 -9.45 14.86
CA LEU A 201 -17.21 -9.74 13.45
C LEU A 201 -18.32 -10.64 12.93
N TYR A 202 -18.80 -10.35 11.73
CA TYR A 202 -19.87 -11.09 11.07
C TYR A 202 -19.47 -11.53 9.66
N GLU A 203 -20.19 -12.54 9.14
CA GLU A 203 -20.18 -12.92 7.73
C GLU A 203 -21.60 -13.07 7.19
N PRO A 204 -21.82 -12.81 5.89
CA PRO A 204 -23.11 -13.06 5.28
C PRO A 204 -23.44 -14.55 5.23
N ASP A 205 -24.73 -14.82 5.07
CA ASP A 205 -25.24 -16.12 4.69
C ASP A 205 -24.59 -16.67 3.41
N LYS A 206 -24.40 -17.99 3.40
CA LYS A 206 -23.82 -18.75 2.29
C LYS A 206 -24.85 -19.74 1.76
N ASN A 207 -24.89 -19.93 0.45
CA ASN A 207 -25.66 -21.03 -0.15
C ASN A 207 -24.99 -22.40 0.12
N ALA A 208 -25.62 -23.48 -0.33
CA ALA A 208 -25.10 -24.84 -0.19
C ALA A 208 -23.72 -25.07 -0.86
N ALA A 209 -23.32 -24.21 -1.80
CA ALA A 209 -22.00 -24.22 -2.44
C ALA A 209 -20.96 -23.34 -1.71
N GLY A 210 -21.32 -22.72 -0.59
CA GLY A 210 -20.42 -21.87 0.21
C GLY A 210 -20.27 -20.43 -0.31
N ALA A 211 -21.08 -20.01 -1.29
CA ALA A 211 -21.01 -18.68 -1.88
C ALA A 211 -21.95 -17.69 -1.16
N TYR A 212 -21.44 -16.49 -0.88
CA TYR A 212 -22.23 -15.39 -0.32
C TYR A 212 -23.38 -15.03 -1.26
N GLN A 213 -24.55 -14.75 -0.69
CA GLN A 213 -25.77 -14.47 -1.45
C GLN A 213 -26.13 -12.99 -1.42
N PHE A 214 -26.33 -12.42 -2.61
CA PHE A 214 -26.75 -11.04 -2.80
C PHE A 214 -27.98 -11.00 -3.71
N ASN A 215 -28.87 -10.04 -3.47
CA ASN A 215 -29.96 -9.75 -4.40
C ASN A 215 -29.44 -9.00 -5.64
N ALA A 216 -30.32 -8.70 -6.59
CA ALA A 216 -29.93 -8.02 -7.84
C ALA A 216 -29.36 -6.59 -7.66
N ALA A 217 -29.61 -5.95 -6.52
CA ALA A 217 -29.04 -4.66 -6.16
C ALA A 217 -27.70 -4.81 -5.41
N GLY A 218 -27.33 -6.01 -4.98
CA GLY A 218 -26.11 -6.26 -4.22
C GLY A 218 -26.26 -6.15 -2.71
N ASP A 219 -27.49 -6.18 -2.17
CA ASP A 219 -27.73 -6.31 -0.73
C ASP A 219 -27.76 -7.79 -0.31
N LEU A 220 -27.44 -8.07 0.95
CA LEU A 220 -27.38 -9.43 1.49
C LEU A 220 -28.76 -10.11 1.49
N LEU A 221 -28.77 -11.42 1.26
CA LEU A 221 -29.97 -12.26 1.36
C LEU A 221 -29.95 -13.10 2.64
N ASP A 222 -31.11 -13.24 3.27
CA ASP A 222 -31.36 -14.27 4.30
C ASP A 222 -31.59 -15.59 3.55
N ALA A 223 -30.51 -16.35 3.40
CA ALA A 223 -30.50 -17.58 2.61
C ALA A 223 -31.01 -18.77 3.41
N ASN A 224 -30.99 -18.68 4.74
CA ASN A 224 -31.33 -19.78 5.64
C ASN A 224 -32.76 -19.66 6.25
N GLY A 225 -33.40 -18.48 6.13
CA GLY A 225 -34.76 -18.19 6.57
C GLY A 225 -34.91 -17.90 8.06
N ASP A 226 -33.84 -17.56 8.77
CA ASP A 226 -33.84 -17.26 10.21
C ASP A 226 -34.16 -15.79 10.54
N GLY A 227 -34.40 -14.96 9.51
CA GLY A 227 -34.69 -13.54 9.63
C GLY A 227 -33.43 -12.67 9.73
N LYS A 228 -32.23 -13.23 9.52
CA LYS A 228 -30.95 -12.51 9.54
C LYS A 228 -30.19 -12.74 8.25
N THR A 229 -29.41 -11.74 7.86
CA THR A 229 -28.53 -11.81 6.69
C THR A 229 -27.06 -12.00 7.07
N ASP A 230 -26.72 -11.74 8.34
CA ASP A 230 -25.38 -11.77 8.91
C ASP A 230 -25.31 -12.77 10.07
N ASN A 231 -24.26 -13.60 10.05
CA ASN A 231 -23.93 -14.57 11.06
C ASN A 231 -22.77 -14.07 11.92
N LEU A 232 -22.90 -14.17 13.24
CA LEU A 232 -21.80 -13.85 14.17
C LEU A 232 -20.66 -14.85 13.96
N LEU A 233 -19.48 -14.34 13.63
CA LEU A 233 -18.28 -15.14 13.41
C LEU A 233 -17.37 -15.12 14.65
N ALA A 234 -17.14 -13.95 15.24
CA ALA A 234 -16.30 -13.78 16.41
C ALA A 234 -16.82 -12.66 17.32
N ASP A 235 -16.66 -12.84 18.63
CA ASP A 235 -17.07 -11.89 19.67
C ASP A 235 -15.91 -11.71 20.66
N PRO A 236 -15.31 -10.51 20.77
CA PRO A 236 -14.18 -10.28 21.67
C PRO A 236 -14.54 -10.42 23.16
N HIS A 237 -15.82 -10.35 23.54
CA HIS A 237 -16.27 -10.59 24.91
C HIS A 237 -16.53 -12.07 25.21
N ASN A 238 -16.50 -12.92 24.18
CA ASN A 238 -16.67 -14.37 24.29
C ASN A 238 -15.75 -15.09 23.29
N ASP A 239 -14.47 -14.73 23.30
CA ASP A 239 -13.49 -15.21 22.31
C ASP A 239 -12.99 -16.63 22.60
N VAL A 240 -13.88 -17.60 22.43
CA VAL A 240 -13.60 -19.03 22.68
C VAL A 240 -12.60 -19.63 21.68
N ASN A 241 -12.41 -18.98 20.52
CA ASN A 241 -11.60 -19.50 19.42
C ASN A 241 -10.29 -18.71 19.22
N GLY A 242 -9.99 -17.72 20.08
CA GLY A 242 -8.77 -16.93 20.03
C GLY A 242 -8.64 -16.07 18.77
N TRP A 243 -9.76 -15.51 18.29
CA TRP A 243 -9.76 -14.58 17.15
C TRP A 243 -9.08 -13.25 17.49
N PHE A 244 -9.07 -12.88 18.77
CA PHE A 244 -8.53 -11.62 19.25
C PHE A 244 -7.41 -11.87 20.28
N HIS A 245 -6.47 -10.94 20.37
CA HIS A 245 -5.38 -11.06 21.34
C HIS A 245 -5.88 -10.94 22.79
N GLY A 246 -6.86 -10.08 23.05
CA GLY A 246 -7.47 -9.93 24.38
C GLY A 246 -6.50 -9.43 25.46
N LEU A 247 -5.45 -8.71 25.07
CA LEU A 247 -4.40 -8.22 25.98
C LEU A 247 -4.63 -6.78 26.48
N GLY A 248 -5.74 -6.18 26.06
CA GLY A 248 -6.15 -4.81 26.39
C GLY A 248 -5.38 -3.76 25.60
N ASP A 249 -5.73 -2.49 25.86
CA ASP A 249 -5.18 -1.34 25.17
C ASP A 249 -3.66 -1.22 25.33
N ARG A 250 -2.99 -0.93 24.20
CA ARG A 250 -1.53 -0.71 24.16
C ARG A 250 -1.12 0.46 25.07
N GLY A 251 -1.91 1.53 25.11
CA GLY A 251 -1.61 2.75 25.84
C GLY A 251 -0.21 3.29 25.53
N ALA A 252 0.62 3.41 26.57
CA ALA A 252 1.99 3.90 26.47
C ALA A 252 3.04 2.82 26.10
N ASP A 253 2.64 1.56 25.90
CA ASP A 253 3.55 0.48 25.53
C ASP A 253 4.09 0.69 24.12
N SER A 254 5.32 1.21 24.02
CA SER A 254 6.00 1.50 22.76
C SER A 254 6.91 0.34 22.30
N SER A 255 6.80 -0.84 22.91
CA SER A 255 7.52 -2.02 22.47
C SER A 255 6.93 -2.59 21.18
N ARG A 256 7.74 -3.32 20.39
CA ARG A 256 7.24 -4.07 19.23
C ARG A 256 6.11 -5.06 19.60
N TYR A 257 6.17 -5.63 20.80
CA TYR A 257 5.11 -6.49 21.31
C TYR A 257 3.80 -5.71 21.51
N GLY A 258 3.88 -4.56 22.17
CA GLY A 258 2.72 -3.69 22.38
C GLY A 258 2.10 -3.21 21.08
N PHE A 259 2.90 -2.86 20.06
CA PHE A 259 2.36 -2.48 18.76
C PHE A 259 1.60 -3.61 18.07
N ARG A 260 2.08 -4.86 18.16
CA ARG A 260 1.59 -5.99 17.33
C ARG A 260 0.58 -6.94 18.01
N HIS A 261 0.39 -6.84 19.33
CA HIS A 261 -0.45 -7.80 20.09
C HIS A 261 -1.39 -7.14 21.11
N LYS A 262 -1.41 -5.81 21.21
CA LYS A 262 -2.31 -5.08 22.11
C LYS A 262 -3.17 -4.13 21.31
N ASP A 263 -4.34 -3.84 21.84
CA ASP A 263 -5.35 -3.08 21.12
C ASP A 263 -4.85 -1.67 20.77
N LEU A 264 -5.04 -1.30 19.50
CA LEU A 264 -4.89 0.07 19.03
C LEU A 264 -6.15 0.86 19.39
N GLY A 265 -6.13 1.64 20.47
CA GLY A 265 -7.26 2.49 20.85
C GLY A 265 -8.53 1.70 21.21
N SER A 266 -8.36 0.55 21.86
CA SER A 266 -9.43 -0.35 22.31
C SER A 266 -10.29 -0.92 21.17
N LEU A 267 -9.71 -0.98 19.96
CA LEU A 267 -10.24 -1.73 18.81
C LEU A 267 -9.89 -3.20 18.97
N ALA A 268 -10.83 -4.11 18.70
CA ALA A 268 -10.62 -5.54 18.98
C ALA A 268 -9.55 -6.09 18.04
N ASP A 269 -8.38 -6.39 18.61
CA ASP A 269 -7.16 -6.66 17.87
C ASP A 269 -7.08 -8.12 17.43
N PHE A 270 -7.01 -8.36 16.12
CA PHE A 270 -6.97 -9.71 15.55
C PHE A 270 -5.70 -10.45 15.97
N SER A 271 -5.85 -11.71 16.41
CA SER A 271 -4.71 -12.61 16.54
C SER A 271 -4.32 -13.16 15.17
N GLN A 272 -3.40 -12.47 14.50
CA GLN A 272 -2.94 -12.81 13.15
C GLN A 272 -2.06 -14.07 13.11
N GLU A 273 -1.76 -14.64 14.27
CA GLU A 273 -1.14 -15.95 14.46
C GLU A 273 -2.18 -17.08 14.45
N ASN A 274 -3.47 -16.76 14.52
CA ASN A 274 -4.56 -17.74 14.47
C ASN A 274 -4.87 -18.14 13.01
N SER A 275 -4.83 -19.44 12.72
CA SER A 275 -5.11 -19.98 11.39
C SER A 275 -6.48 -19.58 10.82
N ALA A 276 -7.51 -19.48 11.66
CA ALA A 276 -8.85 -19.09 11.22
C ALA A 276 -8.92 -17.60 10.83
N VAL A 277 -8.22 -16.74 11.59
CA VAL A 277 -8.10 -15.30 11.31
C VAL A 277 -7.34 -15.08 10.00
N ILE A 278 -6.20 -15.74 9.81
CA ILE A 278 -5.40 -15.66 8.57
C ILE A 278 -6.28 -16.02 7.37
N ALA A 279 -6.94 -17.19 7.42
CA ALA A 279 -7.78 -17.67 6.31
C ALA A 279 -8.96 -16.73 6.02
N HIS A 280 -9.55 -16.13 7.05
CA HIS A 280 -10.63 -15.17 6.88
C HIS A 280 -10.17 -13.87 6.22
N LEU A 281 -9.04 -13.30 6.65
CA LEU A 281 -8.51 -12.04 6.12
C LEU A 281 -7.97 -12.22 4.68
N GLU A 282 -7.32 -13.34 4.37
CA GLU A 282 -6.92 -13.68 2.99
C GLU A 282 -8.15 -13.85 2.08
N LYS A 283 -9.20 -14.51 2.58
CA LYS A 283 -10.47 -14.63 1.85
C LYS A 283 -11.13 -13.27 1.63
N ALA A 284 -11.13 -12.40 2.63
CA ALA A 284 -11.66 -11.04 2.52
C ALA A 284 -10.90 -10.23 1.45
N ALA A 285 -9.57 -10.24 1.48
CA ALA A 285 -8.77 -9.50 0.51
C ALA A 285 -8.96 -10.05 -0.92
N THR A 286 -8.95 -11.38 -1.09
CA THR A 286 -9.16 -12.00 -2.40
C THR A 286 -10.60 -11.84 -2.92
N PHE A 287 -11.58 -11.72 -2.04
CA PHE A 287 -12.95 -11.32 -2.41
C PHE A 287 -12.95 -9.93 -3.04
N TRP A 288 -12.38 -8.91 -2.39
CA TRP A 288 -12.31 -7.55 -2.96
C TRP A 288 -11.43 -7.46 -4.21
N LYS A 289 -10.34 -8.23 -4.28
CA LYS A 289 -9.59 -8.41 -5.54
C LYS A 289 -10.48 -8.93 -6.65
N SER A 290 -11.31 -9.94 -6.38
CA SER A 290 -12.25 -10.48 -7.38
C SER A 290 -13.30 -9.46 -7.83
N LYS A 291 -13.52 -8.41 -7.03
CA LYS A 291 -14.35 -7.26 -7.39
C LYS A 291 -13.63 -6.24 -8.25
N GLY A 292 -12.39 -6.48 -8.67
CA GLY A 292 -11.69 -5.68 -9.68
C GLY A 292 -11.07 -4.40 -9.16
N VAL A 293 -10.69 -4.34 -7.88
CA VAL A 293 -9.80 -3.27 -7.37
C VAL A 293 -8.41 -3.44 -8.00
N ASP A 294 -7.59 -2.37 -7.97
CA ASP A 294 -6.25 -2.32 -8.58
C ASP A 294 -5.12 -2.22 -7.54
N GLY A 295 -5.47 -2.03 -6.27
CA GLY A 295 -4.52 -2.04 -5.16
C GLY A 295 -5.19 -1.98 -3.79
N PHE A 296 -4.36 -2.22 -2.78
CA PHE A 296 -4.74 -2.14 -1.37
C PHE A 296 -3.83 -1.15 -0.64
N ARG A 297 -4.43 -0.20 0.07
CA ARG A 297 -3.77 0.49 1.17
C ARG A 297 -4.02 -0.31 2.44
N HIS A 298 -2.97 -0.86 3.04
CA HIS A 298 -3.05 -1.63 4.28
C HIS A 298 -3.01 -0.68 5.48
N ASP A 299 -4.08 -0.69 6.26
CA ASP A 299 -4.18 0.09 7.49
C ASP A 299 -3.22 -0.45 8.58
N ALA A 300 -2.68 0.46 9.39
CA ALA A 300 -1.97 0.14 10.62
C ALA A 300 -0.87 -0.95 10.49
N THR A 301 -0.08 -0.96 9.42
CA THR A 301 0.97 -2.00 9.21
C THR A 301 2.05 -2.06 10.28
N LEU A 302 2.29 -0.97 11.03
CA LEU A 302 3.14 -0.99 12.25
C LEU A 302 2.58 -1.97 13.32
N HIS A 303 1.27 -2.12 13.34
CA HIS A 303 0.54 -2.97 14.29
C HIS A 303 0.33 -4.40 13.79
N MET A 304 0.75 -4.70 12.56
CA MET A 304 0.60 -6.03 11.99
C MET A 304 1.85 -6.88 12.20
N ASN A 305 1.62 -8.18 12.40
CA ASN A 305 2.68 -9.17 12.30
C ASN A 305 3.23 -9.23 10.85
N PRO A 306 4.54 -9.00 10.62
CA PRO A 306 5.14 -9.01 9.28
C PRO A 306 5.05 -10.35 8.56
N ALA A 307 5.06 -11.47 9.29
CA ALA A 307 4.90 -12.79 8.71
C ALA A 307 3.49 -12.98 8.13
N PHE A 308 2.47 -12.47 8.83
CA PHE A 308 1.11 -12.39 8.32
C PHE A 308 1.03 -11.45 7.11
N THR A 309 1.57 -10.24 7.19
CA THR A 309 1.55 -9.27 6.07
C THR A 309 2.17 -9.86 4.80
N LYS A 310 3.30 -10.57 4.92
CA LYS A 310 3.96 -11.25 3.79
C LYS A 310 3.05 -12.33 3.19
N GLY A 311 2.44 -13.17 4.04
CA GLY A 311 1.50 -14.23 3.61
C GLY A 311 0.26 -13.67 2.93
N LEU A 312 -0.37 -12.65 3.52
CA LEU A 312 -1.53 -11.97 2.96
C LEU A 312 -1.23 -11.40 1.57
N LYS A 313 -0.09 -10.72 1.40
CA LYS A 313 0.34 -10.21 0.10
C LYS A 313 0.57 -11.35 -0.90
N ASP A 314 1.26 -12.42 -0.53
CA ASP A 314 1.47 -13.59 -1.40
C ASP A 314 0.14 -14.22 -1.84
N ALA A 315 -0.82 -14.37 -0.91
CA ALA A 315 -2.15 -14.88 -1.20
C ALA A 315 -2.91 -13.99 -2.20
N ILE A 316 -2.83 -12.67 -2.03
CA ILE A 316 -3.41 -11.70 -2.96
C ILE A 316 -2.74 -11.81 -4.33
N ASP A 317 -1.41 -11.71 -4.43
CA ASP A 317 -0.69 -11.69 -5.70
C ASP A 317 -0.75 -13.04 -6.46
N SER A 318 -0.83 -14.16 -5.73
CA SER A 318 -0.99 -15.49 -6.28
C SER A 318 -2.41 -15.80 -6.77
N ALA A 319 -3.43 -15.07 -6.30
CA ALA A 319 -4.80 -15.26 -6.76
C ALA A 319 -4.98 -14.80 -8.22
N SER A 320 -6.01 -15.32 -8.89
CA SER A 320 -6.37 -14.94 -10.27
C SER A 320 -6.38 -13.42 -10.47
N GLY A 321 -5.89 -12.96 -11.64
CA GLY A 321 -5.75 -11.53 -11.96
C GLY A 321 -4.31 -10.99 -11.82
N GLY A 322 -3.37 -11.79 -11.30
CA GLY A 322 -1.97 -11.39 -11.18
C GLY A 322 -1.73 -10.39 -10.03
N PRO A 323 -0.51 -9.83 -9.92
CA PRO A 323 -0.15 -9.02 -8.77
C PRO A 323 -0.86 -7.67 -8.74
N MET A 324 -0.96 -7.07 -7.55
CA MET A 324 -1.60 -5.75 -7.31
C MET A 324 -0.63 -4.77 -6.66
N THR A 325 -1.04 -3.50 -6.51
CA THR A 325 -0.26 -2.55 -5.70
C THR A 325 -0.56 -2.74 -4.23
N HIS A 326 0.48 -2.79 -3.41
CA HIS A 326 0.38 -2.85 -1.95
C HIS A 326 1.21 -1.72 -1.35
N PHE A 327 0.57 -0.86 -0.57
CA PHE A 327 1.27 0.07 0.31
C PHE A 327 0.58 0.15 1.66
N GLY A 328 1.33 0.38 2.72
CA GLY A 328 0.87 0.30 4.10
C GLY A 328 1.13 1.58 4.87
N GLU A 329 0.30 1.81 5.89
CA GLU A 329 0.57 2.84 6.88
C GLU A 329 1.45 2.30 8.00
N PHE A 330 2.74 2.59 7.92
CA PHE A 330 3.67 2.38 9.02
C PHE A 330 3.98 3.75 9.62
N PHE A 331 3.14 4.19 10.55
CA PHE A 331 3.18 5.55 11.09
C PHE A 331 4.41 5.80 11.97
N ILE A 332 5.27 6.73 11.56
CA ILE A 332 6.49 7.12 12.31
C ILE A 332 6.62 8.64 12.45
N SER A 333 7.45 9.04 13.42
CA SER A 333 7.95 10.41 13.58
C SER A 333 9.26 10.60 12.81
N ARG A 334 9.89 11.79 12.93
CA ARG A 334 11.23 12.08 12.38
C ARG A 334 12.04 12.93 13.37
N PRO A 335 13.19 12.45 13.89
CA PRO A 335 13.66 11.06 13.84
C PRO A 335 12.77 10.12 14.65
N ASP A 336 12.81 8.82 14.37
CA ASP A 336 12.05 7.81 15.11
C ASP A 336 12.91 6.55 15.35
N PRO A 337 12.94 5.98 16.57
CA PRO A 337 13.63 4.72 16.87
C PRO A 337 13.18 3.53 16.01
N LYS A 338 11.99 3.59 15.41
CA LYS A 338 11.42 2.56 14.55
C LYS A 338 11.85 2.69 13.08
N TYR A 339 12.66 3.68 12.72
CA TYR A 339 13.04 3.95 11.32
C TYR A 339 13.65 2.73 10.63
N ASP A 340 14.52 1.98 11.32
CA ASP A 340 15.13 0.77 10.75
C ASP A 340 14.10 -0.32 10.42
N GLU A 341 13.07 -0.48 11.24
CA GLU A 341 11.97 -1.41 10.95
C GLU A 341 11.11 -0.89 9.80
N TYR A 342 10.77 0.40 9.84
CA TYR A 342 9.99 1.07 8.80
C TYR A 342 10.62 0.90 7.41
N ARG A 343 11.92 1.21 7.26
CA ARG A 343 12.60 1.12 5.95
C ARG A 343 12.79 -0.31 5.44
N THR A 344 12.86 -1.30 6.34
CA THR A 344 13.04 -2.72 5.97
C THR A 344 11.73 -3.50 5.89
N PHE A 345 10.60 -2.91 6.30
CA PHE A 345 9.29 -3.53 6.23
C PHE A 345 8.90 -3.94 4.79
N PRO A 346 9.14 -3.11 3.75
CA PRO A 346 8.90 -3.51 2.36
C PRO A 346 9.76 -4.69 1.91
N ASP A 347 11.05 -4.75 2.29
CA ASP A 347 11.92 -5.88 1.94
C ASP A 347 11.44 -7.21 2.55
N ARG A 348 10.87 -7.14 3.75
CA ARG A 348 10.38 -8.30 4.51
C ARG A 348 9.04 -8.81 4.02
N THR A 349 8.16 -7.90 3.60
CA THR A 349 6.74 -8.18 3.39
C THR A 349 6.30 -8.03 1.94
N GLY A 350 7.03 -7.26 1.13
CA GLY A 350 6.63 -6.80 -0.19
C GLY A 350 5.58 -5.67 -0.18
N VAL A 351 5.17 -5.17 0.99
CA VAL A 351 4.22 -4.05 1.11
C VAL A 351 5.02 -2.75 1.27
N ASN A 352 4.89 -1.82 0.33
CA ASN A 352 5.58 -0.52 0.36
C ASN A 352 5.00 0.40 1.44
N ASN A 353 5.66 1.52 1.73
CA ASN A 353 5.19 2.46 2.76
C ASN A 353 4.48 3.69 2.17
N LEU A 354 3.47 4.18 2.88
CA LEU A 354 3.19 5.62 2.92
C LEU A 354 4.43 6.33 3.46
N ASP A 355 4.95 7.30 2.72
CA ASP A 355 6.27 7.88 2.97
C ASP A 355 6.24 8.98 4.04
N PHE A 356 6.18 8.55 5.32
CA PHE A 356 6.15 9.47 6.46
C PHE A 356 7.42 10.32 6.59
N GLU A 357 8.57 9.83 6.12
CA GLU A 357 9.81 10.64 6.08
C GLU A 357 9.66 11.82 5.12
N TYR A 358 9.14 11.58 3.91
CA TYR A 358 8.82 12.64 2.96
C TYR A 358 7.82 13.63 3.55
N PHE A 359 6.72 13.14 4.10
CA PHE A 359 5.68 13.97 4.70
C PHE A 359 6.24 14.88 5.80
N ARG A 360 6.93 14.32 6.81
CA ARG A 360 7.47 15.09 7.94
C ARG A 360 8.50 16.11 7.48
N ALA A 361 9.43 15.72 6.62
CA ALA A 361 10.44 16.64 6.10
C ALA A 361 9.82 17.73 5.22
N SER A 362 8.79 17.43 4.42
CA SER A 362 8.08 18.43 3.62
C SER A 362 7.27 19.40 4.48
N THR A 363 6.64 18.93 5.56
CA THR A 363 5.96 19.78 6.55
C THR A 363 6.96 20.69 7.26
N ASN A 364 8.13 20.17 7.63
CA ASN A 364 9.15 20.98 8.29
C ASN A 364 9.80 22.01 7.35
N ALA A 365 10.01 21.65 6.08
CA ALA A 365 10.66 22.53 5.11
C ALA A 365 9.70 23.53 4.46
N PHE A 366 8.49 23.13 4.06
CA PHE A 366 7.55 24.01 3.37
C PHE A 366 6.38 24.45 4.25
N GLY A 367 6.02 23.65 5.25
CA GLY A 367 4.91 23.93 6.15
C GLY A 367 5.26 25.01 7.16
N ASN A 368 6.00 24.61 8.19
CA ASN A 368 6.32 25.44 9.35
C ASN A 368 7.72 26.12 9.30
N PHE A 369 8.52 25.83 8.27
CA PHE A 369 9.88 26.37 8.05
C PHE A 369 10.87 26.06 9.17
N SER A 370 10.62 25.03 9.99
CA SER A 370 11.49 24.60 11.09
C SER A 370 12.78 23.90 10.63
N GLU A 371 12.78 23.34 9.42
CA GLU A 371 13.97 22.77 8.79
C GLU A 371 14.33 23.51 7.50
N THR A 372 15.50 23.24 6.93
CA THR A 372 15.99 23.89 5.70
C THR A 372 15.62 23.11 4.44
N MET A 373 15.64 23.77 3.29
CA MET A 373 15.55 23.10 1.99
C MET A 373 16.74 22.16 1.74
N SER A 374 17.93 22.47 2.27
CA SER A 374 19.06 21.52 2.31
C SER A 374 18.74 20.25 3.12
N SER A 375 18.10 20.36 4.29
CA SER A 375 17.67 19.20 5.08
C SER A 375 16.67 18.33 4.31
N PHE A 376 15.71 18.95 3.61
CA PHE A 376 14.77 18.25 2.75
C PHE A 376 15.47 17.56 1.56
N GLY A 377 16.42 18.25 0.91
CA GLY A 377 17.25 17.65 -0.14
C GLY A 377 18.03 16.44 0.35
N ASN A 378 18.61 16.51 1.56
CA ASN A 378 19.28 15.38 2.18
C ASN A 378 18.33 14.22 2.50
N MET A 379 17.10 14.50 2.94
CA MET A 379 16.06 13.46 3.11
C MET A 379 15.81 12.71 1.81
N LEU A 380 15.68 13.41 0.68
CA LEU A 380 15.49 12.76 -0.62
C LEU A 380 16.66 11.83 -0.96
N LEU A 381 17.89 12.25 -0.70
CA LEU A 381 19.08 11.44 -0.96
C LEU A 381 19.18 10.22 -0.03
N THR A 382 18.96 10.41 1.28
CA THR A 382 19.00 9.33 2.28
C THR A 382 17.94 8.27 2.01
N THR A 383 16.68 8.68 1.82
CA THR A 383 15.59 7.72 1.58
C THR A 383 15.70 7.03 0.22
N SER A 384 16.28 7.68 -0.81
CA SER A 384 16.57 7.02 -2.09
C SER A 384 17.69 5.97 -1.99
N ALA A 385 18.55 6.07 -0.98
CA ALA A 385 19.59 5.07 -0.72
C ALA A 385 19.11 3.95 0.21
N ASP A 386 18.24 4.28 1.17
CA ASP A 386 17.76 3.36 2.20
C ASP A 386 16.61 2.45 1.73
N TYR A 387 15.75 2.93 0.83
CA TYR A 387 14.61 2.16 0.33
C TYR A 387 15.02 1.35 -0.91
N THR A 388 14.85 0.02 -0.89
CA THR A 388 15.10 -0.85 -2.06
C THR A 388 14.20 -0.54 -3.25
N TYR A 389 12.96 -0.11 -2.97
CA TYR A 389 11.93 0.21 -3.96
C TYR A 389 11.45 1.66 -3.79
N GLU A 390 12.38 2.61 -3.77
CA GLU A 390 12.16 4.03 -3.45
C GLU A 390 11.08 4.69 -4.30
N ASN A 391 10.94 4.28 -5.57
CA ASN A 391 9.91 4.82 -6.46
C ASN A 391 8.50 4.26 -6.16
N GLN A 392 8.38 3.14 -5.45
CA GLN A 392 7.09 2.55 -5.05
C GLN A 392 6.56 3.10 -3.72
N ALA A 393 7.35 3.89 -2.98
CA ALA A 393 6.87 4.60 -1.80
C ALA A 393 5.78 5.63 -2.18
N VAL A 394 4.75 5.77 -1.34
CA VAL A 394 3.60 6.67 -1.62
C VAL A 394 3.78 7.98 -0.84
N THR A 395 4.19 9.04 -1.53
CA THR A 395 4.48 10.36 -0.94
C THR A 395 3.22 11.21 -0.80
N PHE A 396 3.16 12.07 0.22
CA PHE A 396 2.03 12.97 0.47
C PHE A 396 2.47 14.23 1.24
N LEU A 397 1.64 15.27 1.22
CA LEU A 397 1.82 16.50 2.04
C LEU A 397 0.95 16.48 3.30
N ASP A 398 -0.21 15.84 3.21
CA ASP A 398 -1.16 15.57 4.28
C ASP A 398 -2.00 14.34 3.90
N ASN A 399 -2.74 13.83 4.86
CA ASN A 399 -3.69 12.73 4.68
C ASN A 399 -4.77 12.84 5.77
N HIS A 400 -5.55 11.78 5.95
CA HIS A 400 -6.66 11.71 6.90
C HIS A 400 -6.32 11.60 8.40
N ASP A 401 -5.05 11.39 8.77
CA ASP A 401 -4.60 11.19 10.17
C ASP A 401 -3.64 12.28 10.65
N VAL A 402 -3.30 13.22 9.77
CA VAL A 402 -2.41 14.33 10.07
C VAL A 402 -3.10 15.65 9.75
N THR A 403 -2.62 16.72 10.37
CA THR A 403 -3.11 18.06 10.11
C THR A 403 -3.02 18.40 8.61
N ARG A 404 -4.07 18.99 8.05
CA ARG A 404 -4.10 19.52 6.68
C ARG A 404 -2.89 20.42 6.44
N PHE A 405 -2.19 20.22 5.32
CA PHE A 405 -1.02 21.02 4.98
C PHE A 405 -1.38 22.49 4.78
N ARG A 406 -2.60 22.78 4.28
CA ARG A 406 -3.12 24.15 4.15
C ARG A 406 -3.26 24.88 5.50
N TYR A 407 -3.58 24.16 6.57
CA TYR A 407 -3.67 24.74 7.91
C TYR A 407 -2.27 25.15 8.41
N ILE A 408 -1.27 24.30 8.16
CA ILE A 408 0.12 24.57 8.53
C ILE A 408 0.71 25.70 7.66
N GLN A 409 0.41 25.69 6.36
CA GLN A 409 0.90 26.66 5.38
C GLN A 409 -0.25 27.38 4.65
N PRO A 410 -0.75 28.50 5.21
CA PRO A 410 -1.83 29.26 4.59
C PRO A 410 -1.35 30.12 3.40
N ASN A 411 -0.04 30.32 3.21
CA ASN A 411 0.47 31.12 2.10
C ASN A 411 0.55 30.29 0.81
N ASP A 412 -0.15 30.74 -0.23
CA ASP A 412 -0.25 30.08 -1.53
C ASP A 412 1.11 29.77 -2.17
N LYS A 413 2.11 30.65 -2.01
CA LYS A 413 3.42 30.50 -2.67
C LYS A 413 4.20 29.27 -2.19
N PRO A 414 4.59 29.14 -0.90
CA PRO A 414 5.20 27.92 -0.38
C PRO A 414 4.27 26.72 -0.49
N TYR A 415 2.94 26.92 -0.45
CA TYR A 415 1.97 25.84 -0.66
C TYR A 415 2.08 25.22 -2.06
N HIS A 416 2.09 26.05 -3.12
CA HIS A 416 2.27 25.58 -4.49
C HIS A 416 3.67 25.02 -4.73
N ALA A 417 4.69 25.57 -4.07
CA ALA A 417 6.05 25.05 -4.12
C ALA A 417 6.15 23.63 -3.53
N ALA A 418 5.50 23.37 -2.39
CA ALA A 418 5.42 22.04 -1.80
C ALA A 418 4.69 21.06 -2.73
N LEU A 419 3.55 21.48 -3.30
CA LEU A 419 2.75 20.67 -4.22
C LEU A 419 3.52 20.33 -5.50
N ALA A 420 4.20 21.30 -6.11
CA ALA A 420 5.03 21.04 -7.29
C ALA A 420 6.19 20.08 -6.97
N THR A 421 6.78 20.21 -5.79
CA THR A 421 7.85 19.31 -5.31
C THR A 421 7.34 17.89 -5.07
N LEU A 422 6.14 17.72 -4.48
CA LEU A 422 5.47 16.41 -4.35
C LEU A 422 5.31 15.76 -5.72
N MET A 423 4.74 16.49 -6.68
CA MET A 423 4.43 15.94 -7.99
C MET A 423 5.66 15.55 -8.83
N THR A 424 6.85 16.08 -8.51
CA THR A 424 8.09 15.87 -9.27
C THR A 424 9.18 15.08 -8.52
N SER A 425 8.97 14.78 -7.24
CA SER A 425 9.85 13.91 -6.43
C SER A 425 9.66 12.42 -6.76
N ARG A 426 10.63 11.60 -6.31
CA ARG A 426 10.54 10.13 -6.36
C ARG A 426 9.38 9.61 -5.54
N GLY A 427 8.89 8.42 -5.87
CA GLY A 427 7.67 7.87 -5.27
C GLY A 427 6.43 8.17 -6.10
N THR A 428 5.31 7.60 -5.66
CA THR A 428 3.97 7.84 -6.21
C THR A 428 3.28 8.95 -5.41
N PRO A 429 2.91 10.10 -6.01
CA PRO A 429 2.27 11.18 -5.28
C PRO A 429 0.81 10.84 -4.96
N ASN A 430 0.46 10.95 -3.67
CA ASN A 430 -0.89 10.92 -3.14
C ASN A 430 -1.33 12.33 -2.76
N ILE A 431 -2.48 12.74 -3.29
CA ILE A 431 -3.12 14.03 -3.03
C ILE A 431 -4.35 13.78 -2.18
N TYR A 432 -4.41 14.36 -0.98
CA TYR A 432 -5.59 14.25 -0.13
C TYR A 432 -6.71 15.16 -0.64
N TYR A 433 -7.95 14.65 -0.68
CA TYR A 433 -9.05 15.33 -1.36
C TYR A 433 -9.23 16.79 -0.92
N GLY A 434 -9.40 17.70 -1.87
CA GLY A 434 -9.60 19.13 -1.62
C GLY A 434 -8.32 19.94 -1.39
N THR A 435 -7.13 19.33 -1.46
CA THR A 435 -5.83 20.03 -1.55
C THR A 435 -5.86 21.09 -2.65
N GLU A 436 -6.32 20.71 -3.83
CA GLU A 436 -6.45 21.58 -5.00
C GLU A 436 -7.52 22.67 -4.87
N GLN A 437 -8.39 22.54 -3.86
CA GLN A 437 -9.42 23.52 -3.50
C GLN A 437 -9.01 24.36 -2.28
N TYR A 438 -7.79 24.16 -1.76
CA TYR A 438 -7.29 24.80 -0.55
C TYR A 438 -8.17 24.56 0.68
N LEU A 439 -8.76 23.37 0.80
CA LEU A 439 -9.45 22.99 2.02
C LEU A 439 -8.47 23.07 3.20
N SER A 440 -8.88 23.79 4.23
CA SER A 440 -8.17 23.91 5.50
C SER A 440 -9.03 23.30 6.60
N SER A 441 -8.38 22.84 7.66
CA SER A 441 -9.05 22.42 8.88
C SER A 441 -9.37 23.62 9.78
N ALA A 442 -10.34 23.47 10.67
CA ALA A 442 -10.66 24.47 11.69
C ALA A 442 -9.59 24.54 12.80
N ASP A 443 -8.95 23.40 13.09
CA ASP A 443 -7.84 23.26 14.03
C ASP A 443 -6.83 22.21 13.52
N SER A 444 -5.83 21.87 14.34
CA SER A 444 -4.78 20.93 13.95
C SER A 444 -5.16 19.46 14.06
N SER A 445 -6.36 19.11 14.52
CA SER A 445 -6.80 17.71 14.63
C SER A 445 -7.02 17.07 13.26
N ASP A 446 -6.92 15.75 13.22
CA ASP A 446 -7.22 14.93 12.06
C ASP A 446 -8.70 15.05 11.64
N ILE A 447 -9.62 15.01 12.62
CA ILE A 447 -11.05 15.10 12.39
C ILE A 447 -11.45 16.44 11.77
N ALA A 448 -10.85 17.55 12.21
CA ALA A 448 -11.06 18.86 11.60
C ALA A 448 -10.54 18.93 10.15
N GLY A 449 -9.63 18.02 9.76
CA GLY A 449 -9.17 17.86 8.39
C GLY A 449 -10.14 17.08 7.48
N ARG A 450 -11.12 16.36 8.02
CA ARG A 450 -12.08 15.54 7.26
C ARG A 450 -13.32 16.35 6.86
N VAL A 451 -13.09 17.53 6.27
CA VAL A 451 -14.13 18.50 5.86
C VAL A 451 -14.96 17.94 4.69
N PHE A 452 -16.28 18.08 4.72
CA PHE A 452 -17.14 17.67 3.60
C PHE A 452 -16.92 18.55 2.37
N MET A 453 -16.31 17.99 1.32
CA MET A 453 -15.86 18.72 0.13
C MET A 453 -17.01 19.32 -0.67
N GLU A 454 -18.14 18.64 -0.81
CA GLU A 454 -19.32 19.17 -1.52
C GLU A 454 -19.78 20.52 -0.96
N LYS A 455 -19.69 20.69 0.36
CA LYS A 455 -20.10 21.92 1.04
C LYS A 455 -18.99 22.96 1.07
N ALA A 456 -17.76 22.53 1.29
CA ALA A 456 -16.63 23.44 1.49
C ALA A 456 -15.94 23.88 0.19
N ALA A 457 -16.19 23.21 -0.94
CA ALA A 457 -15.55 23.50 -2.21
C ALA A 457 -16.52 23.58 -3.39
N SER A 458 -16.12 24.31 -4.43
CA SER A 458 -16.87 24.44 -5.68
C SER A 458 -16.37 23.52 -6.80
N PHE A 459 -15.39 22.65 -6.52
CA PHE A 459 -14.68 21.85 -7.54
C PHE A 459 -14.07 22.74 -8.64
N ASN A 460 -13.44 23.85 -8.23
CA ASN A 460 -12.86 24.85 -9.11
C ASN A 460 -11.64 24.30 -9.87
N GLN A 461 -11.81 24.03 -11.17
CA GLN A 461 -10.73 23.57 -12.07
C GLN A 461 -9.76 24.70 -12.49
N ASN A 462 -10.04 25.94 -12.09
CA ASN A 462 -9.22 27.11 -12.40
C ASN A 462 -8.22 27.48 -11.31
N SER A 463 -8.26 26.83 -10.13
CA SER A 463 -7.29 27.09 -9.07
C SER A 463 -5.87 26.80 -9.56
N THR A 464 -4.89 27.55 -9.03
CA THR A 464 -3.48 27.32 -9.34
C THR A 464 -3.06 25.90 -8.96
N ALA A 465 -3.45 25.41 -7.79
CA ALA A 465 -3.14 24.05 -7.33
C ALA A 465 -3.69 22.98 -8.29
N TYR A 466 -4.94 23.09 -8.75
CA TYR A 466 -5.52 22.17 -9.74
C TYR A 466 -4.71 22.14 -11.03
N LYS A 467 -4.33 23.31 -11.55
CA LYS A 467 -3.53 23.45 -12.79
C LYS A 467 -2.09 22.94 -12.63
N VAL A 468 -1.49 23.08 -11.44
CA VAL A 468 -0.18 22.49 -11.11
C VAL A 468 -0.28 20.97 -11.15
N ILE A 469 -1.26 20.37 -10.47
CA ILE A 469 -1.47 18.92 -10.47
C ILE A 469 -1.70 18.41 -11.89
N LYS A 470 -2.53 19.09 -12.67
CA LYS A 470 -2.79 18.75 -14.08
C LYS A 470 -1.53 18.71 -14.92
N SER A 471 -0.74 19.79 -14.85
CA SER A 471 0.47 19.92 -15.68
C SER A 471 1.53 18.89 -15.27
N LEU A 472 1.72 18.67 -13.96
CA LEU A 472 2.77 17.78 -13.46
C LEU A 472 2.37 16.30 -13.50
N SER A 473 1.08 15.97 -13.43
CA SER A 473 0.60 14.61 -13.71
C SER A 473 0.86 14.23 -15.18
N ALA A 474 0.63 15.16 -16.11
CA ALA A 474 0.95 14.95 -17.53
C ALA A 474 2.47 14.79 -17.76
N LEU A 475 3.30 15.57 -17.05
CA LEU A 475 4.75 15.40 -17.09
C LEU A 475 5.17 14.02 -16.56
N ARG A 476 4.62 13.58 -15.42
CA ARG A 476 4.92 12.28 -14.81
C ARG A 476 4.57 11.11 -15.73
N GLN A 477 3.46 11.20 -16.45
CA GLN A 477 3.04 10.18 -17.42
C GLN A 477 3.95 10.12 -18.66
N SER A 478 4.45 11.28 -19.10
CA SER A 478 5.18 11.43 -20.38
C SER A 478 6.71 11.37 -20.26
N ASN A 479 7.28 11.62 -19.08
CA ASN A 479 8.72 11.61 -18.85
C ASN A 479 9.09 10.67 -17.70
N GLU A 480 9.64 9.51 -18.06
CA GLU A 480 10.09 8.46 -17.15
C GLU A 480 11.06 8.93 -16.06
N ALA A 481 11.78 10.04 -16.27
CA ALA A 481 12.64 10.59 -15.23
C ALA A 481 11.86 10.90 -13.94
N VAL A 482 10.62 11.38 -14.04
CA VAL A 482 9.81 11.70 -12.85
C VAL A 482 9.33 10.42 -12.15
N ALA A 483 8.96 9.39 -12.91
CA ALA A 483 8.44 8.16 -12.34
C ALA A 483 9.54 7.23 -11.80
N TYR A 484 10.63 7.05 -12.55
CA TYR A 484 11.63 6.00 -12.31
C TYR A 484 13.05 6.54 -12.09
N GLY A 485 13.25 7.85 -12.21
CA GLY A 485 14.58 8.43 -12.24
C GLY A 485 15.22 8.59 -10.86
N THR A 486 16.54 8.48 -10.83
CA THR A 486 17.35 8.79 -9.64
C THR A 486 17.23 10.27 -9.26
N THR A 487 17.40 10.60 -7.99
CA THR A 487 17.38 11.99 -7.50
C THR A 487 18.80 12.49 -7.20
N SER A 488 19.14 13.67 -7.72
CA SER A 488 20.38 14.39 -7.40
C SER A 488 20.09 15.81 -6.96
N VAL A 489 20.75 16.30 -5.90
CA VAL A 489 20.69 17.71 -5.51
C VAL A 489 21.78 18.49 -6.25
N LEU A 490 21.39 19.45 -7.08
CA LEU A 490 22.32 20.30 -7.85
C LEU A 490 22.74 21.54 -7.07
N TYR A 491 21.84 22.07 -6.23
CA TYR A 491 22.09 23.23 -5.38
C TYR A 491 21.07 23.28 -4.25
N SER A 492 21.49 23.66 -3.04
CA SER A 492 20.56 23.87 -1.94
C SER A 492 21.06 24.92 -0.96
N THR A 493 20.12 25.60 -0.30
CA THR A 493 20.36 26.56 0.79
C THR A 493 19.32 26.35 1.89
N ASN A 494 19.16 27.33 2.77
CA ASN A 494 18.03 27.34 3.70
C ASN A 494 16.69 27.34 2.98
N ASP A 495 16.58 28.02 1.84
CA ASP A 495 15.30 28.36 1.21
C ASP A 495 15.17 27.95 -0.26
N VAL A 496 16.29 27.59 -0.89
CA VAL A 496 16.31 27.15 -2.28
C VAL A 496 16.70 25.68 -2.35
N LEU A 497 16.02 24.94 -3.22
CA LEU A 497 16.45 23.61 -3.66
C LEU A 497 16.38 23.54 -5.18
N VAL A 498 17.47 23.11 -5.79
CA VAL A 498 17.52 22.70 -7.20
C VAL A 498 17.91 21.23 -7.22
N TYR A 499 17.01 20.40 -7.71
CA TYR A 499 17.25 18.96 -7.82
C TYR A 499 16.91 18.46 -9.21
N GLN A 500 17.48 17.31 -9.55
CA GLN A 500 17.34 16.66 -10.84
C GLN A 500 16.80 15.24 -10.64
N ARG A 501 15.82 14.88 -11.47
CA ARG A 501 15.38 13.52 -11.70
C ARG A 501 15.94 13.03 -13.03
N GLN A 502 16.48 11.82 -13.08
CA GLN A 502 17.09 11.30 -14.30
C GLN A 502 16.82 9.82 -14.52
N PHE A 503 16.30 9.48 -15.69
CA PHE A 503 16.16 8.10 -16.18
C PHE A 503 16.84 8.00 -17.54
N TYR A 504 18.07 7.49 -17.55
CA TYR A 504 18.97 7.53 -18.72
C TYR A 504 19.12 8.97 -19.26
N ASP A 505 18.84 9.20 -20.54
CA ASP A 505 18.96 10.54 -21.14
C ASP A 505 17.77 11.43 -20.82
N LYS A 506 16.66 10.89 -20.31
CA LYS A 506 15.50 11.70 -19.90
C LYS A 506 15.80 12.35 -18.55
N GLN A 507 15.53 13.65 -18.45
CA GLN A 507 15.87 14.45 -17.27
C GLN A 507 14.77 15.48 -16.96
N VAL A 508 14.54 15.73 -15.68
CA VAL A 508 13.72 16.85 -15.20
C VAL A 508 14.49 17.56 -14.10
N VAL A 509 14.76 18.85 -14.26
CA VAL A 509 15.35 19.71 -13.23
C VAL A 509 14.26 20.60 -12.66
N VAL A 510 14.19 20.63 -11.33
CA VAL A 510 13.22 21.42 -10.58
C VAL A 510 13.97 22.38 -9.68
N ALA A 511 13.70 23.67 -9.82
CA ALA A 511 14.28 24.72 -8.98
C ALA A 511 13.16 25.41 -8.20
N VAL A 512 13.27 25.42 -6.87
CA VAL A 512 12.24 25.90 -5.96
C VAL A 512 12.84 26.93 -5.01
N ASN A 513 12.16 28.05 -4.85
CA ASN A 513 12.38 28.99 -3.75
C ASN A 513 11.16 29.00 -2.84
N ARG A 514 11.27 28.44 -1.63
CA ARG A 514 10.15 28.39 -0.69
C ARG A 514 9.81 29.76 -0.09
N GLN A 515 10.76 30.71 -0.05
CA GLN A 515 10.53 32.00 0.59
C GLN A 515 9.53 32.82 -0.23
N PRO A 516 8.36 33.22 0.30
CA PRO A 516 7.31 33.83 -0.52
C PRO A 516 7.65 35.24 -1.02
N ASN A 517 8.54 35.95 -0.32
CA ASN A 517 8.72 37.41 -0.48
C ASN A 517 10.15 37.82 -0.82
N SER A 518 11.09 36.87 -0.89
CA SER A 518 12.50 37.16 -1.11
C SER A 518 13.00 36.40 -2.33
N SER A 519 13.59 37.14 -3.27
CA SER A 519 14.26 36.54 -4.42
C SER A 519 15.63 36.00 -4.03
N PHE A 520 16.08 34.97 -4.75
CA PHE A 520 17.41 34.39 -4.58
C PHE A 520 18.10 34.24 -5.94
N VAL A 521 19.38 34.61 -6.02
CA VAL A 521 20.18 34.40 -7.23
C VAL A 521 20.90 33.06 -7.11
N VAL A 522 20.45 32.07 -7.87
CA VAL A 522 21.15 30.79 -7.99
C VAL A 522 22.37 31.00 -8.88
N PRO A 523 23.58 30.63 -8.43
CA PRO A 523 24.78 30.73 -9.26
C PRO A 523 24.68 29.78 -10.47
N ALA A 524 25.64 29.85 -11.39
CA ALA A 524 25.70 28.85 -12.46
C ALA A 524 26.00 27.46 -11.86
N ILE A 525 25.13 26.48 -12.11
CA ILE A 525 25.19 25.15 -11.51
C ILE A 525 25.53 24.09 -12.56
N ASN A 526 26.32 23.09 -12.18
CA ASN A 526 26.59 21.95 -13.04
C ASN A 526 25.32 21.12 -13.24
N THR A 527 25.14 20.60 -14.44
CA THR A 527 24.00 19.73 -14.79
C THR A 527 24.45 18.70 -15.82
N THR A 528 23.68 17.62 -15.94
CA THR A 528 23.77 16.69 -17.07
C THR A 528 22.76 17.00 -18.18
N LEU A 529 21.93 18.03 -18.04
CA LEU A 529 21.07 18.47 -19.12
C LEU A 529 21.93 18.84 -20.34
N PRO A 530 21.53 18.44 -21.56
CA PRO A 530 22.22 18.86 -22.77
C PRO A 530 22.22 20.39 -22.94
N ALA A 531 23.20 20.93 -23.65
CA ALA A 531 23.21 22.34 -24.01
C ALA A 531 21.97 22.71 -24.84
N GLY A 532 21.32 23.82 -24.49
CA GLY A 532 20.06 24.24 -25.08
C GLY A 532 19.26 25.17 -24.17
N THR A 533 18.08 25.57 -24.63
CA THR A 533 17.14 26.38 -23.86
C THR A 533 15.93 25.54 -23.48
N TYR A 534 15.58 25.56 -22.20
CA TYR A 534 14.48 24.78 -21.65
C TYR A 534 13.42 25.73 -21.11
N ALA A 535 12.22 25.71 -21.70
CA ALA A 535 11.08 26.44 -21.18
C ALA A 535 10.56 25.79 -19.88
N ASP A 536 9.93 26.60 -19.03
CA ASP A 536 9.23 26.10 -17.86
C ASP A 536 8.02 25.25 -18.28
N THR A 537 7.97 24.01 -17.80
CA THR A 537 6.91 23.04 -18.09
C THR A 537 5.57 23.48 -17.50
N LEU A 538 5.59 24.31 -16.46
CA LEU A 538 4.39 24.90 -15.88
C LEU A 538 3.90 26.14 -16.66
N GLY A 539 4.58 26.54 -17.75
CA GLY A 539 4.18 27.68 -18.58
C GLY A 539 4.13 29.00 -17.82
N GLY A 540 4.96 29.17 -16.77
CA GLY A 540 4.95 30.36 -15.92
C GLY A 540 3.86 30.36 -14.85
N LEU A 541 3.08 29.28 -14.67
CA LEU A 541 1.99 29.19 -13.69
C LEU A 541 2.46 29.51 -12.26
N LEU A 542 3.68 29.11 -11.90
CA LEU A 542 4.34 29.44 -10.63
C LEU A 542 5.47 30.45 -10.82
N SER A 543 5.24 31.43 -11.70
CA SER A 543 6.21 32.45 -12.12
C SER A 543 7.50 31.86 -12.71
N GLY A 544 7.42 30.65 -13.27
CA GLY A 544 8.54 29.93 -13.82
C GLY A 544 9.14 30.60 -15.07
N ALA A 545 10.45 30.46 -15.26
CA ALA A 545 11.18 31.04 -16.38
C ALA A 545 12.01 30.00 -17.13
N SER A 546 12.42 30.32 -18.37
CA SER A 546 13.29 29.43 -19.15
C SER A 546 14.73 29.40 -18.59
N ALA A 547 15.38 28.25 -18.68
CA ALA A 547 16.81 28.10 -18.41
C ALA A 547 17.62 27.98 -19.70
N SER A 548 18.85 28.52 -19.68
CA SER A 548 19.85 28.28 -20.72
C SER A 548 20.95 27.38 -20.15
N VAL A 549 21.24 26.29 -20.86
CA VAL A 549 22.32 25.36 -20.55
C VAL A 549 23.41 25.53 -21.59
N THR A 550 24.63 25.82 -21.15
CA THR A 550 25.80 25.95 -22.02
C THR A 550 26.89 24.98 -21.62
N ASN A 551 27.67 24.52 -22.60
CA ASN A 551 28.86 23.73 -22.33
C ASN A 551 30.04 24.69 -22.08
N VAL A 552 30.61 24.62 -20.88
CA VAL A 552 31.77 25.40 -20.49
C VAL A 552 32.92 24.44 -20.22
N SER A 553 33.86 24.36 -21.16
CA SER A 553 35.04 23.47 -21.06
C SER A 553 34.69 21.99 -20.82
N GLY A 554 33.68 21.47 -21.53
CA GLY A 554 33.26 20.06 -21.42
C GLY A 554 32.20 19.80 -20.35
N GLN A 555 31.92 20.74 -19.45
CA GLN A 555 30.88 20.61 -18.42
C GLN A 555 29.63 21.43 -18.81
N ASN A 556 28.47 20.78 -18.88
CA ASN A 556 27.21 21.51 -19.03
C ASN A 556 26.85 22.23 -17.73
N LYS A 557 26.44 23.48 -17.86
CA LYS A 557 26.03 24.34 -16.76
C LYS A 557 24.71 25.02 -17.09
N ILE A 558 23.78 25.01 -16.15
CA ILE A 558 22.65 25.95 -16.15
C ILE A 558 23.24 27.31 -15.80
N ALA A 559 23.03 28.33 -16.64
CA ALA A 559 23.48 29.69 -16.39
C ALA A 559 22.89 30.23 -15.08
N SER A 560 23.53 31.21 -14.43
CA SER A 560 22.96 31.82 -13.21
C SER A 560 21.57 32.42 -13.49
N PHE A 561 20.65 32.25 -12.55
CA PHE A 561 19.27 32.71 -12.68
C PHE A 561 18.72 33.21 -11.34
N THR A 562 17.72 34.09 -11.40
CA THR A 562 17.00 34.57 -10.21
C THR A 562 15.71 33.79 -10.03
N LEU A 563 15.50 33.26 -8.83
CA LEU A 563 14.21 32.74 -8.38
C LEU A 563 13.52 33.82 -7.55
N ALA A 564 12.39 34.34 -8.02
CA ALA A 564 11.50 35.18 -7.24
C ALA A 564 10.93 34.41 -6.04
N GLY A 565 10.36 35.14 -5.08
CA GLY A 565 9.78 34.51 -3.90
C GLY A 565 8.58 33.63 -4.25
N GLY A 566 8.63 32.34 -3.86
CA GLY A 566 7.64 31.32 -4.19
C GLY A 566 7.75 30.72 -5.59
N GLN A 567 8.77 31.10 -6.36
CA GLN A 567 8.92 30.65 -7.74
C GLN A 567 9.31 29.17 -7.81
N VAL A 568 8.70 28.46 -8.76
CA VAL A 568 9.09 27.10 -9.15
C VAL A 568 9.36 27.07 -10.65
N ASN A 569 10.54 26.59 -11.04
CA ASN A 569 10.87 26.26 -12.43
C ASN A 569 10.91 24.74 -12.59
N VAL A 570 10.28 24.21 -13.64
CA VAL A 570 10.37 22.80 -14.01
C VAL A 570 10.86 22.68 -15.45
N TRP A 571 12.10 22.25 -15.64
CA TRP A 571 12.70 22.08 -16.96
C TRP A 571 12.81 20.61 -17.32
N SER A 572 12.18 20.22 -18.44
CA SER A 572 12.09 18.83 -18.88
C SER A 572 12.88 18.61 -20.17
N TYR A 573 13.72 17.59 -20.19
CA TYR A 573 14.33 17.03 -21.39
C TYR A 573 13.82 15.59 -21.56
N ASN A 574 13.09 15.36 -22.64
CA ASN A 574 12.38 14.09 -22.87
C ASN A 574 12.68 13.52 -24.26
N PRO A 575 13.93 13.13 -24.55
CA PRO A 575 14.26 12.50 -25.83
C PRO A 575 13.57 11.13 -25.95
N SER A 576 13.44 10.66 -27.19
CA SER A 576 13.18 9.23 -27.42
C SER A 576 14.43 8.44 -27.06
N LEU A 577 14.27 7.40 -26.23
CA LEU A 577 15.36 6.48 -25.88
C LEU A 577 15.50 5.33 -26.90
N GLY A 578 14.70 5.36 -27.97
CA GLY A 578 14.57 4.30 -28.95
C GLY A 578 13.95 3.04 -28.37
N THR A 579 13.66 2.08 -29.24
CA THR A 579 13.01 0.82 -28.85
C THR A 579 13.98 -0.36 -28.85
N THR A 580 15.26 -0.20 -29.18
CA THR A 580 16.19 -1.33 -29.33
C THR A 580 16.84 -1.80 -28.03
N VAL A 581 17.05 -0.89 -27.08
CA VAL A 581 17.66 -1.18 -25.78
C VAL A 581 16.56 -1.25 -24.71
N PRO A 582 16.33 -2.41 -24.07
CA PRO A 582 15.33 -2.52 -23.01
C PRO A 582 15.82 -1.81 -21.74
N ARG A 583 14.92 -1.14 -21.03
CA ARG A 583 15.21 -0.40 -19.80
C ARG A 583 14.08 -0.62 -18.82
N ILE A 584 14.38 -1.21 -17.67
CA ILE A 584 13.38 -1.47 -16.62
C ILE A 584 13.26 -0.20 -15.77
N GLY A 585 12.04 0.31 -15.65
CA GLY A 585 11.68 1.41 -14.77
C GLY A 585 11.10 0.94 -13.45
N ASP A 586 10.24 -0.08 -13.49
CA ASP A 586 9.57 -0.63 -12.30
C ASP A 586 9.12 -2.08 -12.50
N VAL A 587 8.84 -2.81 -11.42
CA VAL A 587 8.32 -4.19 -11.45
C VAL A 587 7.27 -4.38 -10.36
N VAL A 588 6.12 -4.96 -10.74
CA VAL A 588 5.03 -5.33 -9.83
C VAL A 588 4.63 -6.80 -10.08
N SER A 589 4.65 -7.70 -9.10
CA SER A 589 5.06 -7.49 -7.72
C SER A 589 6.59 -7.48 -7.56
N THR A 590 7.07 -7.14 -6.37
CA THR A 590 8.50 -7.22 -5.99
C THR A 590 8.90 -8.57 -5.37
N SER A 591 7.91 -9.45 -5.15
CA SER A 591 8.11 -10.80 -4.65
C SER A 591 7.06 -11.76 -5.20
N GLY A 592 7.36 -13.06 -5.22
CA GLY A 592 6.42 -14.08 -5.66
C GLY A 592 7.08 -15.45 -5.84
N ARG A 593 6.27 -16.48 -6.02
CA ARG A 593 6.72 -17.87 -6.23
C ARG A 593 6.74 -18.25 -7.71
N PRO A 594 7.47 -19.30 -8.11
CA PRO A 594 7.40 -19.85 -9.46
C PRO A 594 5.94 -20.09 -9.90
N GLY A 595 5.59 -19.62 -11.10
CA GLY A 595 4.23 -19.68 -11.64
C GLY A 595 3.38 -18.44 -11.39
N ASN A 596 3.78 -17.52 -10.49
CA ASN A 596 3.10 -16.23 -10.37
C ASN A 596 3.34 -15.33 -11.59
N THR A 597 2.37 -14.46 -11.86
CA THR A 597 2.51 -13.38 -12.83
C THR A 597 3.38 -12.26 -12.26
N VAL A 598 4.16 -11.62 -13.12
CA VAL A 598 4.95 -10.42 -12.83
C VAL A 598 4.85 -9.44 -13.99
N TYR A 599 4.65 -8.17 -13.66
CA TYR A 599 4.54 -7.03 -14.55
C TYR A 599 5.82 -6.21 -14.50
N ILE A 600 6.43 -5.95 -15.66
CA ILE A 600 7.67 -5.18 -15.79
C ILE A 600 7.36 -3.94 -16.64
N TYR A 601 7.58 -2.76 -16.07
CA TYR A 601 7.34 -1.47 -16.72
C TYR A 601 8.66 -0.81 -17.13
N GLY A 602 8.64 -0.07 -18.23
CA GLY A 602 9.87 0.57 -18.71
C GLY A 602 9.76 1.15 -20.11
N THR A 603 10.87 1.08 -20.86
CA THR A 603 10.95 1.50 -22.27
C THR A 603 11.77 0.51 -23.09
N GLY A 604 11.50 0.37 -24.38
CA GLY A 604 12.22 -0.58 -25.23
C GLY A 604 11.93 -2.05 -24.90
N LEU A 605 10.80 -2.34 -24.24
CA LEU A 605 10.46 -3.68 -23.73
C LEU A 605 9.76 -4.59 -24.76
N GLY A 606 9.35 -4.03 -25.91
CA GLY A 606 8.54 -4.75 -26.89
C GLY A 606 9.34 -5.63 -27.86
N GLY A 607 8.61 -6.37 -28.69
CA GLY A 607 9.16 -7.29 -29.70
C GLY A 607 9.19 -8.72 -29.18
N SER A 608 10.37 -9.33 -29.13
CA SER A 608 10.59 -10.66 -28.58
C SER A 608 11.62 -10.61 -27.45
N PRO A 609 11.27 -10.00 -26.30
CA PRO A 609 12.19 -9.90 -25.17
C PRO A 609 12.43 -11.27 -24.53
N VAL A 610 13.63 -11.47 -23.97
CA VAL A 610 13.92 -12.57 -23.05
C VAL A 610 14.04 -11.98 -21.65
N VAL A 611 13.12 -12.37 -20.76
CA VAL A 611 13.15 -11.98 -19.35
C VAL A 611 13.89 -13.06 -18.56
N LYS A 612 14.80 -12.65 -17.66
CA LYS A 612 15.51 -13.57 -16.77
C LYS A 612 15.41 -13.14 -15.31
N PHE A 613 15.29 -14.14 -14.43
CA PHE A 613 15.41 -14.04 -12.98
C PHE A 613 16.74 -14.72 -12.60
N GLY A 614 17.77 -13.92 -12.32
CA GLY A 614 19.14 -14.40 -12.25
C GLY A 614 19.52 -15.08 -13.58
N ALA A 615 19.79 -16.39 -13.53
CA ALA A 615 20.11 -17.17 -14.72
C ALA A 615 18.89 -17.80 -15.43
N ALA A 616 17.73 -17.89 -14.75
CA ALA A 616 16.56 -18.60 -15.24
C ALA A 616 15.73 -17.74 -16.18
N THR A 617 15.30 -18.30 -17.32
CA THR A 617 14.43 -17.61 -18.29
C THR A 617 12.96 -17.74 -17.90
N ALA A 618 12.27 -16.60 -17.80
CA ALA A 618 10.84 -16.51 -17.57
C ALA A 618 10.04 -16.72 -18.87
N THR A 619 8.81 -17.21 -18.72
CA THR A 619 7.84 -17.22 -19.83
C THR A 619 7.26 -15.82 -19.98
N VAL A 620 7.41 -15.21 -21.15
CA VAL A 620 6.75 -13.93 -21.48
C VAL A 620 5.34 -14.23 -21.99
N VAL A 621 4.33 -13.69 -21.32
CA VAL A 621 2.91 -13.82 -21.68
C VAL A 621 2.53 -12.78 -22.73
N SER A 622 2.88 -11.52 -22.47
CA SER A 622 2.63 -10.41 -23.38
C SER A 622 3.72 -9.35 -23.25
N SER A 623 3.94 -8.56 -24.31
CA SER A 623 4.86 -7.43 -24.27
C SER A 623 4.44 -6.29 -25.18
N SER A 624 4.72 -5.07 -24.76
CA SER A 624 4.66 -3.83 -25.51
C SER A 624 5.97 -3.05 -25.28
N ASP A 625 6.15 -1.90 -25.91
CA ASP A 625 7.37 -1.11 -25.71
C ASP A 625 7.54 -0.64 -24.24
N THR A 626 6.45 -0.55 -23.48
CA THR A 626 6.45 -0.01 -22.11
C THR A 626 6.11 -1.03 -21.04
N PHE A 627 5.77 -2.27 -21.41
CA PHE A 627 5.23 -3.26 -20.50
C PHE A 627 5.59 -4.68 -20.92
N ILE A 628 5.90 -5.55 -19.95
CA ILE A 628 5.96 -6.99 -20.13
C ILE A 628 5.14 -7.65 -19.02
N GLU A 629 4.29 -8.59 -19.40
CA GLU A 629 3.75 -9.59 -18.51
C GLU A 629 4.56 -10.87 -18.67
N ALA A 630 5.08 -11.39 -17.56
CA ALA A 630 5.83 -12.63 -17.54
C ALA A 630 5.37 -13.53 -16.38
N VAL A 631 5.85 -14.76 -16.38
CA VAL A 631 5.65 -15.74 -15.31
C VAL A 631 6.98 -16.00 -14.62
N VAL A 632 6.99 -15.90 -13.29
CA VAL A 632 8.17 -16.20 -12.46
C VAL A 632 8.62 -17.64 -12.75
N PRO A 633 9.87 -17.85 -13.21
CA PRO A 633 10.35 -19.17 -13.58
C PRO A 633 10.68 -20.01 -12.35
N SER A 634 10.86 -21.31 -12.56
CA SER A 634 11.53 -22.14 -11.55
C SER A 634 13.00 -21.72 -11.45
N VAL A 635 13.37 -21.14 -10.31
CA VAL A 635 14.70 -20.66 -9.97
C VAL A 635 14.93 -20.84 -8.46
N ALA A 636 16.17 -20.77 -8.01
CA ALA A 636 16.46 -20.79 -6.58
C ALA A 636 15.75 -19.65 -5.85
N ALA A 637 15.10 -19.97 -4.74
CA ALA A 637 14.44 -19.00 -3.87
C ALA A 637 15.45 -18.02 -3.24
N GLY A 638 14.94 -16.89 -2.77
CA GLY A 638 15.68 -15.77 -2.22
C GLY A 638 15.86 -14.62 -3.22
N PRO A 639 16.75 -13.67 -2.89
CA PRO A 639 16.98 -12.48 -3.72
C PRO A 639 17.50 -12.84 -5.12
N GLN A 640 16.77 -12.40 -6.13
CA GLN A 640 17.14 -12.49 -7.54
C GLN A 640 17.17 -11.09 -8.17
N THR A 641 17.72 -11.02 -9.37
CA THR A 641 17.63 -9.82 -10.22
C THR A 641 16.89 -10.13 -11.50
N ILE A 642 15.99 -9.22 -11.88
CA ILE A 642 15.30 -9.28 -13.17
C ILE A 642 16.13 -8.53 -14.20
N THR A 643 16.29 -9.13 -15.38
CA THR A 643 16.85 -8.48 -16.57
C THR A 643 15.99 -8.78 -17.80
N VAL A 644 15.97 -7.84 -18.73
CA VAL A 644 15.34 -7.98 -20.05
C VAL A 644 16.42 -7.91 -21.11
N THR A 645 16.47 -8.91 -21.99
CA THR A 645 17.42 -8.97 -23.11
C THR A 645 16.67 -8.85 -24.43
N LYS A 646 17.17 -8.03 -25.35
CA LYS A 646 16.71 -7.95 -26.74
C LYS A 646 17.91 -7.88 -27.69
N GLY A 647 18.03 -8.88 -28.56
CA GLY A 647 19.22 -9.03 -29.40
C GLY A 647 20.47 -9.13 -28.52
N SER A 648 21.44 -8.25 -28.74
CA SER A 648 22.66 -8.14 -27.92
C SER A 648 22.54 -7.18 -26.73
N SER A 649 21.41 -6.47 -26.58
CA SER A 649 21.22 -5.45 -25.55
C SER A 649 20.57 -6.06 -24.31
N VAL A 650 21.08 -5.71 -23.12
CA VAL A 650 20.55 -6.12 -21.82
C VAL A 650 20.18 -4.87 -21.03
N SER A 651 19.05 -4.91 -20.32
CA SER A 651 18.59 -3.82 -19.46
C SER A 651 19.44 -3.66 -18.19
N ASN A 652 19.17 -2.61 -17.42
CA ASN A 652 19.49 -2.59 -15.99
C ASN A 652 18.82 -3.77 -15.26
N THR A 653 19.32 -4.06 -14.06
CA THR A 653 18.73 -5.03 -13.15
C THR A 653 17.64 -4.39 -12.29
N PHE A 654 16.68 -5.20 -11.83
CA PHE A 654 15.71 -4.84 -10.81
C PHE A 654 15.67 -5.93 -9.72
N ALA A 655 15.63 -5.57 -8.44
CA ALA A 655 15.63 -6.52 -7.33
C ALA A 655 14.28 -7.24 -7.21
N TYR A 656 14.30 -8.55 -6.96
CA TYR A 656 13.07 -9.34 -6.82
C TYR A 656 13.29 -10.51 -5.85
N GLU A 657 12.35 -10.72 -4.93
CA GLU A 657 12.41 -11.84 -3.97
C GLU A 657 11.61 -13.05 -4.48
N VAL A 658 12.30 -14.14 -4.83
CA VAL A 658 11.63 -15.39 -5.22
C VAL A 658 11.32 -16.22 -3.97
N LEU A 659 10.04 -16.46 -3.70
CA LEU A 659 9.60 -17.32 -2.60
C LEU A 659 9.72 -18.80 -2.98
N THR A 660 10.02 -19.66 -1.99
CA THR A 660 10.15 -21.10 -2.24
C THR A 660 8.83 -21.74 -2.68
N ASP A 661 7.73 -21.39 -2.01
CA ASP A 661 6.35 -21.82 -2.29
C ASP A 661 5.36 -20.90 -1.55
N ASP A 662 4.08 -21.28 -1.49
CA ASP A 662 3.04 -20.73 -0.62
C ASP A 662 3.56 -20.56 0.80
N GLN A 663 3.31 -19.39 1.38
CA GLN A 663 3.79 -19.11 2.72
C GLN A 663 2.77 -19.48 3.81
N VAL A 664 3.26 -19.99 4.94
CA VAL A 664 2.52 -20.21 6.20
C VAL A 664 3.30 -19.60 7.36
N GLN A 665 2.64 -19.42 8.51
CA GLN A 665 3.31 -18.88 9.69
C GLN A 665 3.79 -19.98 10.63
N VAL A 666 5.02 -19.87 11.12
CA VAL A 666 5.52 -20.68 12.23
C VAL A 666 5.96 -19.77 13.36
N ILE A 667 5.42 -19.98 14.56
CA ILE A 667 5.73 -19.21 15.76
C ILE A 667 6.88 -19.92 16.49
N PHE A 668 8.09 -19.41 16.28
CA PHE A 668 9.31 -19.94 16.90
C PHE A 668 9.44 -19.47 18.33
N LYS A 669 9.77 -20.37 19.26
CA LYS A 669 9.91 -20.06 20.70
C LYS A 669 11.18 -20.65 21.28
N VAL A 670 11.89 -19.86 22.09
CA VAL A 670 13.11 -20.32 22.78
C VAL A 670 13.27 -19.69 24.16
N ASN A 671 13.64 -20.49 25.15
CA ASN A 671 14.11 -20.04 26.45
C ASN A 671 15.63 -19.83 26.39
N ALA A 672 16.05 -18.56 26.42
CA ALA A 672 17.43 -18.15 26.30
C ALA A 672 17.70 -16.86 27.09
N THR A 673 18.79 -16.84 27.86
CA THR A 673 19.26 -15.60 28.52
C THR A 673 20.17 -14.80 27.61
N THR A 674 20.12 -13.47 27.71
CA THR A 674 20.99 -12.54 26.98
C THR A 674 21.68 -11.56 27.92
N THR A 675 22.77 -10.94 27.47
CA THR A 675 23.32 -9.74 28.12
C THR A 675 22.71 -8.47 27.51
N PRO A 676 22.77 -7.32 28.19
CA PRO A 676 22.29 -6.05 27.61
C PRO A 676 22.89 -5.80 26.21
N GLY A 677 22.05 -5.43 25.25
CA GLY A 677 22.44 -5.21 23.85
C GLY A 677 22.44 -6.46 22.97
N GLN A 678 22.27 -7.67 23.53
CA GLN A 678 22.08 -8.90 22.75
C GLN A 678 20.60 -9.20 22.52
N ASN A 679 20.26 -9.60 21.30
CA ASN A 679 18.93 -10.08 20.91
C ASN A 679 19.03 -11.49 20.32
N ILE A 680 17.93 -12.25 20.39
CA ILE A 680 17.82 -13.56 19.76
C ILE A 680 17.25 -13.40 18.35
N HIS A 681 17.81 -14.12 17.39
CA HIS A 681 17.34 -14.22 16.01
C HIS A 681 17.30 -15.70 15.58
N LEU A 682 16.64 -15.96 14.46
CA LEU A 682 16.55 -17.26 13.82
C LEU A 682 17.32 -17.26 12.49
N VAL A 683 17.98 -18.37 12.18
CA VAL A 683 18.64 -18.63 10.89
C VAL A 683 18.51 -20.12 10.54
N GLY A 684 18.43 -20.47 9.26
CA GLY A 684 18.16 -21.85 8.85
C GLY A 684 18.45 -22.15 7.39
N SER A 685 18.12 -23.37 6.98
CA SER A 685 18.55 -23.96 5.70
C SER A 685 17.79 -23.48 4.46
N ILE A 686 16.70 -22.76 4.63
CA ILE A 686 15.85 -22.23 3.54
C ILE A 686 16.11 -20.74 3.31
N ALA A 687 15.72 -20.22 2.15
CA ALA A 687 15.90 -18.82 1.78
C ALA A 687 15.20 -17.87 2.77
N GLU A 688 13.98 -18.22 3.18
CA GLU A 688 13.17 -17.47 4.14
C GLU A 688 13.81 -17.39 5.55
N LEU A 689 14.79 -18.26 5.84
CA LEU A 689 15.58 -18.25 7.08
C LEU A 689 17.06 -17.89 6.83
N GLY A 690 17.36 -17.26 5.70
CA GLY A 690 18.69 -16.73 5.41
C GLY A 690 19.71 -17.74 4.90
N SER A 691 19.34 -19.00 4.64
CA SER A 691 20.25 -20.04 4.10
C SER A 691 21.57 -20.17 4.88
N TRP A 692 21.48 -20.22 6.21
CA TRP A 692 22.59 -20.26 7.18
C TRP A 692 23.49 -19.01 7.23
N ASP A 693 23.15 -17.95 6.50
CA ASP A 693 23.81 -16.65 6.60
C ASP A 693 23.22 -15.83 7.76
N ALA A 694 23.99 -15.68 8.85
CA ALA A 694 23.54 -14.92 10.01
C ALA A 694 23.41 -13.40 9.76
N ALA A 695 23.97 -12.87 8.67
CA ALA A 695 23.68 -11.50 8.23
C ALA A 695 22.24 -11.37 7.69
N LYS A 696 21.68 -12.47 7.18
CA LYS A 696 20.30 -12.61 6.69
C LYS A 696 19.37 -13.30 7.68
N SER A 697 19.74 -13.31 8.97
CA SER A 697 18.87 -13.80 10.04
C SER A 697 17.53 -13.05 10.05
N THR A 698 16.52 -13.64 10.67
CA THR A 698 15.24 -12.95 10.92
C THR A 698 15.42 -11.65 11.71
N GLU A 699 14.34 -10.88 11.84
CA GLU A 699 14.29 -9.81 12.84
C GLU A 699 14.51 -10.35 14.27
N ALA A 700 14.83 -9.44 15.20
CA ALA A 700 14.96 -9.79 16.61
C ALA A 700 13.64 -10.35 17.14
N MET A 701 13.73 -11.47 17.85
CA MET A 701 12.60 -12.09 18.55
C MET A 701 12.10 -11.17 19.67
N MET A 702 10.82 -11.28 20.02
CA MET A 702 10.19 -10.54 21.12
C MET A 702 10.20 -11.38 22.40
N ASN A 703 10.20 -10.76 23.57
CA ASN A 703 10.35 -11.44 24.86
C ASN A 703 9.47 -10.83 25.98
N PRO A 704 8.14 -10.74 25.80
CA PRO A 704 7.23 -10.20 26.82
C PRO A 704 7.31 -10.97 28.15
N ASN A 705 7.72 -12.25 28.09
CA ASN A 705 7.88 -13.14 29.23
C ASN A 705 9.33 -13.67 29.31
N TYR A 706 10.31 -12.76 29.34
CA TYR A 706 11.74 -13.12 29.44
C TYR A 706 12.00 -14.12 30.60
N PRO A 707 12.79 -15.20 30.40
CA PRO A 707 13.73 -15.45 29.30
C PRO A 707 13.16 -16.18 28.08
N VAL A 708 11.82 -16.28 27.94
CA VAL A 708 11.21 -16.85 26.74
C VAL A 708 11.09 -15.79 25.66
N TRP A 709 11.61 -16.12 24.48
CA TRP A 709 11.54 -15.34 23.26
C TRP A 709 10.60 -16.01 22.26
N PHE A 710 9.89 -15.23 21.46
CA PHE A 710 9.06 -15.72 20.36
C PHE A 710 9.13 -14.83 19.11
N LEU A 711 8.88 -15.42 17.95
CA LEU A 711 8.74 -14.69 16.68
C LEU A 711 7.90 -15.51 15.68
N PRO A 712 6.79 -14.96 15.17
CA PRO A 712 6.14 -15.48 13.98
C PRO A 712 7.02 -15.26 12.75
N VAL A 713 7.22 -16.30 11.94
CA VAL A 713 8.03 -16.25 10.72
C VAL A 713 7.26 -16.91 9.57
N SER A 714 7.28 -16.25 8.42
CA SER A 714 6.70 -16.74 7.18
C SER A 714 7.64 -17.74 6.52
N VAL A 715 7.20 -18.97 6.32
CA VAL A 715 7.99 -20.09 5.77
C VAL A 715 7.16 -20.88 4.74
N PRO A 716 7.79 -21.69 3.86
CA PRO A 716 7.07 -22.42 2.83
C PRO A 716 6.20 -23.54 3.42
N LYS A 717 4.96 -23.67 2.96
CA LYS A 717 4.00 -24.67 3.45
C LYS A 717 4.53 -26.10 3.29
N GLY A 718 4.31 -26.94 4.30
CA GLY A 718 4.71 -28.34 4.29
C GLY A 718 6.21 -28.61 4.18
N ALA A 719 7.07 -27.58 4.11
CA ALA A 719 8.50 -27.76 3.97
C ALA A 719 9.12 -28.25 5.27
N THR A 720 10.05 -29.20 5.15
CA THR A 720 10.93 -29.61 6.25
C THR A 720 12.26 -28.90 6.10
N PHE A 721 12.68 -28.19 7.14
CA PHE A 721 13.91 -27.39 7.13
C PHE A 721 14.65 -27.51 8.45
N GLN A 722 15.91 -27.11 8.42
CA GLN A 722 16.77 -27.03 9.60
C GLN A 722 16.99 -25.59 10.03
N PHE A 723 17.19 -25.37 11.32
CA PHE A 723 17.43 -24.02 11.86
C PHE A 723 18.26 -24.04 13.16
N LYS A 724 18.74 -22.85 13.52
CA LYS A 724 19.33 -22.53 14.83
C LYS A 724 18.90 -21.14 15.30
N PHE A 725 18.88 -20.98 16.62
CA PHE A 725 18.86 -19.66 17.25
C PHE A 725 20.27 -19.08 17.33
N VAL A 726 20.37 -17.76 17.16
CA VAL A 726 21.62 -17.01 17.30
C VAL A 726 21.41 -15.79 18.20
N LYS A 727 22.41 -15.43 19.00
CA LYS A 727 22.49 -14.15 19.71
C LYS A 727 23.27 -13.17 18.84
N LYS A 728 22.72 -11.98 18.62
CA LYS A 728 23.40 -10.88 17.93
C LYS A 728 23.51 -9.68 18.84
N ASP A 729 24.70 -9.09 18.93
CA ASP A 729 24.90 -7.81 19.62
C ASP A 729 24.80 -6.62 18.64
N ALA A 730 24.84 -5.40 19.18
CA ALA A 730 24.75 -4.17 18.41
C ALA A 730 25.93 -3.96 17.44
N SER A 731 27.05 -4.65 17.62
CA SER A 731 28.21 -4.64 16.70
C SER A 731 28.10 -5.68 15.59
N GLY A 732 27.04 -6.50 15.60
CA GLY A 732 26.81 -7.57 14.64
C GLY A 732 27.55 -8.88 14.96
N ASN A 733 28.16 -9.01 16.14
CA ASN A 733 28.79 -10.28 16.54
C ASN A 733 27.71 -11.33 16.76
N VAL A 734 27.96 -12.54 16.25
CA VAL A 734 27.00 -13.65 16.27
C VAL A 734 27.51 -14.77 17.18
N VAL A 735 26.69 -15.15 18.17
CA VAL A 735 26.90 -16.37 18.97
C VAL A 735 25.82 -17.38 18.61
N TRP A 736 26.23 -18.50 18.04
CA TRP A 736 25.33 -19.60 17.67
C TRP A 736 24.97 -20.45 18.88
N GLU A 737 23.75 -20.99 18.91
CA GLU A 737 23.44 -22.06 19.88
C GLU A 737 24.30 -23.31 19.60
N GLY A 738 24.63 -24.04 20.66
CA GLY A 738 25.40 -25.27 20.61
C GLY A 738 24.64 -26.40 19.89
N GLY A 739 25.13 -27.64 20.04
CA GLY A 739 24.43 -28.83 19.56
C GLY A 739 24.21 -28.96 18.05
N SER A 740 23.42 -29.96 17.67
CA SER A 740 23.02 -30.23 16.28
C SER A 740 21.91 -29.29 15.81
N ASN A 741 21.77 -29.12 14.49
CA ASN A 741 20.68 -28.32 13.92
C ASN A 741 19.32 -28.87 14.35
N ARG A 742 18.39 -27.97 14.66
CA ARG A 742 16.98 -28.32 14.89
C ARG A 742 16.31 -28.57 13.55
N THR A 743 15.28 -29.41 13.53
CA THR A 743 14.48 -29.70 12.33
C THR A 743 13.02 -29.43 12.65
N PHE A 744 12.30 -28.81 11.72
CA PHE A 744 10.85 -28.57 11.82
C PHE A 744 10.19 -28.77 10.45
N THR A 745 8.93 -29.21 10.46
CA THR A 745 8.09 -29.33 9.27
C THR A 745 6.93 -28.35 9.40
N ALA A 746 6.86 -27.37 8.49
CA ALA A 746 5.81 -26.36 8.47
C ALA A 746 4.42 -26.98 8.23
N PRO A 747 3.33 -26.35 8.73
CA PRO A 747 1.98 -26.79 8.41
C PRO A 747 1.69 -26.62 6.91
N THR A 748 0.67 -27.30 6.41
CA THR A 748 0.24 -27.17 5.00
C THR A 748 -0.67 -25.96 4.76
N SER A 749 -1.14 -25.31 5.82
CA SER A 749 -2.02 -24.13 5.78
C SER A 749 -1.98 -23.39 7.12
N GLY A 750 -2.28 -22.09 7.13
CA GLY A 750 -2.45 -21.30 8.34
C GLY A 750 -1.14 -21.12 9.13
N SER A 751 -1.14 -21.55 10.38
CA SER A 751 -0.08 -21.31 11.34
C SER A 751 0.21 -22.52 12.24
N ALA A 752 1.42 -22.58 12.79
CA ALA A 752 1.78 -23.56 13.81
C ALA A 752 2.76 -23.00 14.84
N ASP A 753 2.59 -23.45 16.08
CA ASP A 753 3.53 -23.19 17.17
C ASP A 753 4.65 -24.22 17.21
N THR A 754 5.87 -23.76 17.43
CA THR A 754 6.94 -24.64 17.91
C THR A 754 6.76 -24.94 19.41
N VAL A 755 7.46 -25.97 19.91
CA VAL A 755 7.68 -26.09 21.37
C VAL A 755 8.55 -24.93 21.86
N VAL A 756 8.52 -24.62 23.16
CA VAL A 756 9.50 -23.72 23.75
C VAL A 756 10.84 -24.46 23.85
N TYR A 757 11.74 -24.22 22.89
CA TYR A 757 13.05 -24.84 22.90
C TYR A 757 13.92 -24.28 24.05
N THR A 758 14.79 -25.11 24.61
CA THR A 758 15.88 -24.62 25.48
C THR A 758 17.09 -24.31 24.61
N TRP A 759 17.72 -23.15 24.79
CA TRP A 759 19.00 -22.81 24.16
C TRP A 759 20.05 -23.90 24.41
N GLN A 760 20.72 -24.38 23.35
CA GLN A 760 21.70 -25.47 23.41
C GLN A 760 23.12 -25.01 23.73
#